data_AF-A0A946LCT5-F1
#
_entry.id   AF-A0A946LCT5-F1
#
_cell.length_a   1.000
_cell.length_b   1.000
_cell.length_c   1.000
_cell.angle_alpha   90.00
_cell.angle_beta   90.00
_cell.angle_gamma   90.00
#
_symmetry.space_group_name_H-M   'P 1'
#
loop_
_entity.id
_entity.type
_entity.pdbx_description
1 polymer ?
#
loop_
_entity_poly.entity_id
_entity_poly.type
_entity_poly.pdbx_seq_one_letter_code
_entity_poly.pdbx_strand_id
1 'polypeptide(L)'
;MPDRYALSVNTDWFDTANWSASDGGAAGASVPTDADDVYLTANSGNITLTGNVGTVSNTGGDYSASCCGVLSINTTGYTALFDLDTFDLVIGSGGLTLAAGTMNGGTAGTVIVCRGDINGTGGTWNDETSTLVIDGGTVGTPLVITAFDPYKFVLSEGSYLAPVGALSIASTASIYGSLVMAINQSMTMASNVGLTVYTNGSIATSGTGIINGFIGDVTIADGTSVTGILEMRNTILTVTSGVLAATLQPRNQTAGTLTITAGSKLSDINCSFTAANALAVSFSGSNEIHGDITESGSTGTMSMLGLPVLAGLLDQDIDVPQLDVSGLTYGIDKAAGTVTLENGDFVLGEDAGTVVASVASGDLITNGDFALGDTGWYIADESTISVGSARIYTSDGTFSGIYQDVLTIGKTYRVRIVVDSVTTGSIRFLPGSSASSDQALSVGSNDFTITADGVNGRAYISRVSGATDAQISSVIVEELPGGYGASTQACDGIIVPVDNTDEIDLNGFDLVLGSDGLDASAASGVTISMGSGDVVSRGDFLVHASATLDDGTSTLVFDGGTVGTPLELDAAGSFVACTISVGSYVNYAQANNITTLIVYGDVTQDAALTIVDGTYYSGSSTSGVEAITSSGTLTIEDADTFVRPVTMLSGSTLDTTTGTLDSSLTVANGYNTPPGGTTTLDGVRMTDLVFSYDNESPVFPIQMDAGLMDFSITNASNPFWIFPDGTTSTADRPAKTLASAGTVYLFCDDFTKSDIQINDNETNAEYLGDLSDLPALTYYLDLYNCSLVTGSLADLPALTYYLRLHNCTNVTGSLADLPALTYYLRLTNCTNVTGSLADLPALTYYLRLDNCTNVTGDLADLPALTYYLSLTACTNVTGSLADLPALTYSLRLTNCTLVTGILPATVTATNIYLNSTGLSKTDLEQSIINIESNGSSNGTFEADTGMPTIDNATAIAAVASLRGRGWTVTLAGGV
;
A
#
# COMPACT_ATOMS: atom_id res chain seq x y z
N MET A 1 51.75 4.93 -72.95
CA MET A 1 52.92 5.34 -72.14
C MET A 1 53.27 4.13 -71.28
N PRO A 2 54.46 3.99 -70.68
CA PRO A 2 54.80 2.72 -70.07
C PRO A 2 54.09 2.58 -68.70
N ASP A 3 52.97 1.87 -68.70
CA ASP A 3 52.20 1.39 -67.55
C ASP A 3 53.10 0.89 -66.40
N ARG A 4 52.72 1.22 -65.16
CA ARG A 4 53.50 0.84 -63.96
C ARG A 4 52.65 0.09 -62.96
N TYR A 5 53.13 -1.08 -62.55
CA TYR A 5 52.51 -1.89 -61.52
C TYR A 5 53.22 -1.64 -60.19
N ALA A 6 52.47 -1.21 -59.17
CA ALA A 6 53.01 -1.10 -57.81
C ALA A 6 53.32 -2.52 -57.28
N LEU A 7 54.40 -2.69 -56.52
CA LEU A 7 54.76 -3.95 -55.85
C LEU A 7 54.55 -3.89 -54.33
N SER A 8 54.98 -2.80 -53.69
CA SER A 8 54.69 -2.43 -52.29
C SER A 8 55.25 -1.03 -52.09
N VAL A 9 54.43 -0.04 -51.73
CA VAL A 9 54.92 1.33 -51.47
C VAL A 9 55.04 1.48 -49.96
N ASN A 10 56.25 1.34 -49.41
CA ASN A 10 56.40 1.27 -47.95
C ASN A 10 56.46 2.66 -47.29
N THR A 11 57.15 3.61 -47.91
CA THR A 11 57.22 5.01 -47.42
C THR A 11 57.39 5.99 -48.57
N ASP A 12 58.18 5.70 -49.61
CA ASP A 12 58.47 6.65 -50.69
C ASP A 12 57.89 6.21 -52.05
N TRP A 13 56.91 6.95 -52.58
CA TRP A 13 56.35 6.70 -53.92
C TRP A 13 57.39 6.80 -55.03
N PHE A 14 58.43 7.62 -54.83
CA PHE A 14 59.46 7.87 -55.82
C PHE A 14 60.62 6.85 -55.80
N ASP A 15 60.51 5.78 -55.01
CA ASP A 15 61.48 4.68 -55.07
C ASP A 15 61.15 3.74 -56.24
N THR A 16 62.06 3.66 -57.22
CA THR A 16 61.99 2.71 -58.35
C THR A 16 61.84 1.24 -57.92
N ALA A 17 62.27 0.88 -56.71
CA ALA A 17 62.09 -0.47 -56.16
C ALA A 17 60.61 -0.84 -55.92
N ASN A 18 59.72 0.15 -55.85
CA ASN A 18 58.29 -0.07 -55.63
C ASN A 18 57.53 -0.36 -56.94
N TRP A 19 58.20 -0.26 -58.09
CA TRP A 19 57.55 -0.30 -59.41
C TRP A 19 58.06 -1.46 -60.26
N SER A 20 57.12 -2.12 -60.94
CA SER A 20 57.35 -3.13 -61.97
C SER A 20 56.76 -2.70 -63.31
N ALA A 21 57.36 -3.17 -64.41
CA ALA A 21 56.83 -2.98 -65.75
C ALA A 21 55.69 -3.97 -66.11
N SER A 22 55.41 -4.94 -65.25
CA SER A 22 54.33 -5.93 -65.39
C SER A 22 53.77 -6.34 -64.02
N ASP A 23 52.52 -6.79 -63.98
CA ASP A 23 51.89 -7.31 -62.76
C ASP A 23 52.73 -8.42 -62.11
N GLY A 24 53.04 -8.29 -60.81
CA GLY A 24 53.89 -9.22 -60.04
C GLY A 24 55.34 -9.39 -60.54
N GLY A 25 55.80 -8.52 -61.45
CA GLY A 25 57.14 -8.58 -62.04
C GLY A 25 58.26 -8.10 -61.11
N ALA A 26 59.51 -8.11 -61.61
CA ALA A 26 60.66 -7.69 -60.83
C ALA A 26 60.66 -6.17 -60.56
N ALA A 27 61.09 -5.80 -59.35
CA ALA A 27 61.28 -4.42 -58.91
C ALA A 27 62.34 -3.67 -59.72
N GLY A 28 62.22 -2.33 -59.77
CA GLY A 28 63.22 -1.44 -60.38
C GLY A 28 62.80 -0.81 -61.71
N ALA A 29 61.51 -0.82 -62.05
CA ALA A 29 60.98 -0.02 -63.16
C ALA A 29 61.09 1.49 -62.83
N SER A 30 60.92 2.36 -63.83
CA SER A 30 60.94 3.80 -63.58
C SER A 30 59.76 4.21 -62.70
N VAL A 31 59.95 5.23 -61.87
CA VAL A 31 58.83 5.87 -61.15
C VAL A 31 57.77 6.35 -62.16
N PRO A 32 56.47 6.15 -61.91
CA PRO A 32 55.40 6.72 -62.71
C PRO A 32 55.48 8.25 -62.72
N THR A 33 55.25 8.84 -63.88
CA THR A 33 55.07 10.28 -64.08
C THR A 33 53.59 10.60 -64.26
N ASP A 34 53.22 11.88 -64.28
CA ASP A 34 51.84 12.34 -64.50
C ASP A 34 51.21 11.91 -65.85
N ALA A 35 51.97 11.24 -66.72
CA ALA A 35 51.53 10.72 -68.00
C ALA A 35 51.50 9.17 -68.06
N ASP A 36 51.88 8.49 -66.98
CA ASP A 36 51.88 7.03 -66.87
C ASP A 36 50.67 6.53 -66.07
N ASP A 37 50.05 5.43 -66.51
CA ASP A 37 48.99 4.77 -65.73
C ASP A 37 49.60 3.92 -64.61
N VAL A 38 48.95 3.93 -63.44
CA VAL A 38 49.41 3.23 -62.23
C VAL A 38 48.45 2.12 -61.84
N TYR A 39 48.92 0.88 -61.92
CA TYR A 39 48.15 -0.32 -61.65
C TYR A 39 48.36 -0.78 -60.21
N LEU A 40 47.27 -0.81 -59.45
CA LEU A 40 47.17 -1.35 -58.11
C LEU A 40 46.46 -2.71 -58.18
N THR A 41 47.20 -3.79 -57.99
CA THR A 41 46.74 -5.19 -58.15
C THR A 41 46.95 -5.99 -56.87
N ALA A 42 46.55 -7.26 -56.82
CA ALA A 42 46.85 -8.11 -55.65
C ALA A 42 48.32 -8.39 -55.44
N ASN A 43 49.16 -8.16 -56.45
CA ASN A 43 50.61 -8.29 -56.29
C ASN A 43 51.25 -7.00 -55.75
N SER A 44 50.47 -5.94 -55.53
CA SER A 44 50.96 -4.61 -55.14
C SER A 44 51.19 -4.40 -53.64
N GLY A 45 51.03 -5.43 -52.81
CA GLY A 45 51.38 -5.37 -51.39
C GLY A 45 50.66 -4.26 -50.61
N ASN A 46 51.32 -3.70 -49.60
CA ASN A 46 50.81 -2.57 -48.81
C ASN A 46 51.23 -1.25 -49.46
N ILE A 47 50.32 -0.27 -49.53
CA ILE A 47 50.58 1.06 -50.08
C ILE A 47 50.54 2.09 -48.95
N THR A 48 51.66 2.78 -48.73
CA THR A 48 51.83 3.87 -47.76
C THR A 48 52.37 5.09 -48.49
N LEU A 49 51.59 6.17 -48.54
CA LEU A 49 51.90 7.39 -49.29
C LEU A 49 52.46 8.47 -48.35
N THR A 50 53.71 8.91 -48.57
CA THR A 50 54.32 10.02 -47.79
C THR A 50 54.86 11.19 -48.66
N GLY A 51 54.66 11.15 -49.98
CA GLY A 51 55.11 12.17 -50.94
C GLY A 51 54.01 12.60 -51.91
N ASN A 52 54.22 13.70 -52.66
CA ASN A 52 53.23 14.29 -53.58
C ASN A 52 53.01 13.36 -54.80
N VAL A 53 51.91 12.60 -54.81
CA VAL A 53 51.52 11.76 -55.94
C VAL A 53 50.53 12.55 -56.78
N GLY A 54 50.73 12.63 -58.10
CA GLY A 54 49.77 13.25 -59.02
C GLY A 54 48.47 12.46 -59.13
N THR A 55 47.74 12.62 -60.23
CA THR A 55 46.54 11.80 -60.52
C THR A 55 46.92 10.31 -60.60
N VAL A 56 46.17 9.45 -59.91
CA VAL A 56 46.40 8.00 -59.91
C VAL A 56 45.26 7.33 -60.69
N SER A 57 45.49 6.98 -61.95
CA SER A 57 44.54 6.28 -62.81
C SER A 57 44.67 4.76 -62.66
N ASN A 58 43.58 4.08 -62.26
CA ASN A 58 43.52 2.61 -62.23
C ASN A 58 42.69 2.05 -63.39
N THR A 59 43.31 1.85 -64.55
CA THR A 59 42.60 1.37 -65.75
C THR A 59 42.38 -0.15 -65.72
N GLY A 60 41.32 -0.62 -65.06
CA GLY A 60 40.67 -1.87 -65.49
C GLY A 60 40.19 -2.82 -64.40
N GLY A 61 38.89 -3.10 -64.46
CA GLY A 61 38.33 -4.32 -63.90
C GLY A 61 36.83 -4.19 -63.73
N ASP A 62 36.06 -4.73 -64.70
CA ASP A 62 34.65 -5.04 -64.51
C ASP A 62 34.42 -5.63 -63.11
N TYR A 63 33.45 -5.06 -62.37
CA TYR A 63 32.98 -5.54 -61.09
C TYR A 63 32.59 -7.03 -61.18
N SER A 64 33.53 -7.91 -60.81
CA SER A 64 33.27 -9.30 -60.47
C SER A 64 33.95 -9.57 -59.14
N ALA A 65 33.27 -10.22 -58.21
CA ALA A 65 33.68 -10.46 -56.82
C ALA A 65 35.06 -11.16 -56.62
N SER A 66 35.80 -11.45 -57.70
CA SER A 66 37.10 -12.12 -57.68
C SER A 66 38.30 -11.22 -58.00
N CYS A 67 38.11 -9.94 -58.33
CA CYS A 67 39.23 -9.07 -58.65
C CYS A 67 40.10 -8.76 -57.41
N CYS A 68 41.40 -8.75 -57.69
CA CYS A 68 42.50 -8.86 -56.75
C CYS A 68 43.13 -7.46 -56.65
N GLY A 69 42.72 -6.67 -55.65
CA GLY A 69 43.22 -5.31 -55.40
C GLY A 69 44.35 -5.24 -54.36
N VAL A 70 44.76 -4.04 -53.96
CA VAL A 70 45.85 -3.81 -52.97
C VAL A 70 45.47 -4.28 -51.56
N LEU A 71 46.44 -4.70 -50.74
CA LEU A 71 46.15 -5.21 -49.39
C LEU A 71 45.70 -4.12 -48.41
N SER A 72 46.35 -2.95 -48.42
CA SER A 72 46.00 -1.79 -47.58
C SER A 72 46.46 -0.46 -48.21
N ILE A 73 45.80 0.64 -47.88
CA ILE A 73 46.23 2.01 -48.23
C ILE A 73 46.37 2.87 -46.97
N ASN A 74 47.48 3.59 -46.81
CA ASN A 74 47.71 4.50 -45.69
C ASN A 74 48.29 5.85 -46.17
N THR A 75 47.65 6.96 -45.81
CA THR A 75 48.07 8.32 -46.22
C THR A 75 48.78 9.13 -45.12
N THR A 76 49.35 8.48 -44.11
CA THR A 76 50.06 9.17 -43.01
C THR A 76 51.23 9.99 -43.56
N GLY A 77 51.17 11.31 -43.38
CA GLY A 77 52.19 12.24 -43.89
C GLY A 77 51.97 12.70 -45.33
N TYR A 78 50.90 12.26 -45.99
CA TYR A 78 50.48 12.74 -47.31
C TYR A 78 49.88 14.15 -47.23
N THR A 79 50.17 15.04 -48.18
CA THR A 79 49.62 16.42 -48.16
C THR A 79 48.98 16.83 -49.49
N ALA A 80 48.85 15.90 -50.42
CA ALA A 80 48.46 16.16 -51.80
C ALA A 80 47.10 15.54 -52.14
N LEU A 81 46.75 15.51 -53.43
CA LEU A 81 45.49 14.98 -53.95
C LEU A 81 45.69 13.57 -54.49
N PHE A 82 44.98 12.58 -53.95
CA PHE A 82 44.86 11.24 -54.55
C PHE A 82 43.51 11.17 -55.27
N ASP A 83 43.51 11.23 -56.59
CA ASP A 83 42.27 11.30 -57.40
C ASP A 83 42.04 10.00 -58.18
N LEU A 84 40.89 9.36 -57.93
CA LEU A 84 40.44 8.14 -58.61
C LEU A 84 39.79 8.40 -59.98
N ASP A 85 39.40 9.64 -60.29
CA ASP A 85 38.74 10.05 -61.54
C ASP A 85 37.57 9.13 -61.98
N THR A 86 37.73 8.27 -62.98
CA THR A 86 36.67 7.36 -63.48
C THR A 86 36.89 5.89 -63.10
N PHE A 87 37.81 5.62 -62.19
CA PHE A 87 38.37 4.29 -61.98
C PHE A 87 37.99 3.64 -60.66
N ASP A 88 37.59 2.37 -60.72
CA ASP A 88 37.28 1.54 -59.56
C ASP A 88 38.53 1.25 -58.71
N LEU A 89 38.33 1.07 -57.40
CA LEU A 89 39.39 0.74 -56.45
C LEU A 89 38.97 -0.46 -55.58
N VAL A 90 39.85 -1.45 -55.41
CA VAL A 90 39.62 -2.57 -54.49
C VAL A 90 40.72 -2.61 -53.44
N ILE A 91 40.32 -2.59 -52.17
CA ILE A 91 41.18 -2.62 -50.98
C ILE A 91 40.89 -3.91 -50.21
N GLY A 92 41.94 -4.67 -49.94
CA GLY A 92 41.91 -5.93 -49.20
C GLY A 92 41.69 -5.75 -47.70
N SER A 93 41.91 -6.82 -46.95
CA SER A 93 41.63 -6.89 -45.51
C SER A 93 42.50 -5.97 -44.64
N GLY A 94 43.56 -5.38 -45.18
CA GLY A 94 44.39 -4.39 -44.47
C GLY A 94 43.79 -2.99 -44.44
N GLY A 95 42.71 -2.72 -45.19
CA GLY A 95 41.88 -1.53 -45.05
C GLY A 95 42.48 -0.21 -45.58
N LEU A 96 41.76 0.87 -45.34
CA LEU A 96 42.10 2.24 -45.74
C LEU A 96 42.35 3.09 -44.49
N THR A 97 43.49 3.77 -44.41
CA THR A 97 43.79 4.79 -43.39
C THR A 97 43.99 6.14 -44.05
N LEU A 98 43.03 7.04 -43.89
CA LEU A 98 43.06 8.41 -44.40
C LEU A 98 43.51 9.36 -43.27
N ALA A 99 44.83 9.45 -43.07
CA ALA A 99 45.44 10.19 -41.96
C ALA A 99 45.88 11.62 -42.34
N ALA A 100 46.14 11.90 -43.61
CA ALA A 100 46.47 13.23 -44.12
C ALA A 100 46.20 13.35 -45.64
N GLY A 101 46.23 14.58 -46.16
CA GLY A 101 46.00 14.90 -47.59
C GLY A 101 44.53 14.85 -48.00
N THR A 102 44.26 14.92 -49.31
CA THR A 102 42.91 14.85 -49.88
C THR A 102 42.79 13.62 -50.79
N MET A 103 41.73 12.85 -50.64
CA MET A 103 41.38 11.75 -51.54
C MET A 103 40.06 12.05 -52.23
N ASN A 104 40.04 12.09 -53.57
CA ASN A 104 38.83 12.22 -54.37
C ASN A 104 38.30 10.82 -54.72
N GLY A 105 37.06 10.52 -54.33
CA GLY A 105 36.40 9.23 -54.54
C GLY A 105 36.08 8.88 -56.00
N GLY A 106 36.29 9.81 -56.92
CA GLY A 106 36.01 9.66 -58.35
C GLY A 106 34.65 10.21 -58.78
N THR A 107 34.30 9.91 -60.03
CA THR A 107 33.14 10.41 -60.77
C THR A 107 32.03 9.36 -60.87
N ALA A 108 30.90 9.71 -61.46
CA ALA A 108 29.71 8.86 -61.49
C ALA A 108 29.98 7.52 -62.19
N GLY A 109 29.78 6.42 -61.47
CA GLY A 109 30.05 5.06 -61.95
C GLY A 109 31.26 4.41 -61.29
N THR A 110 32.10 5.19 -60.61
CA THR A 110 33.26 4.70 -59.84
C THR A 110 32.81 3.88 -58.63
N VAL A 111 33.41 2.70 -58.44
CA VAL A 111 33.15 1.77 -57.34
C VAL A 111 34.42 1.55 -56.51
N ILE A 112 34.33 1.81 -55.21
CA ILE A 112 35.41 1.56 -54.25
C ILE A 112 34.99 0.40 -53.34
N VAL A 113 35.64 -0.75 -53.44
CA VAL A 113 35.41 -1.91 -52.60
C VAL A 113 36.44 -1.95 -51.46
N CYS A 114 36.01 -2.01 -50.21
CA CYS A 114 36.89 -2.17 -49.06
C CYS A 114 36.52 -3.41 -48.25
N ARG A 115 37.52 -4.27 -48.01
CA ARG A 115 37.39 -5.52 -47.23
C ARG A 115 38.02 -5.46 -45.84
N GLY A 116 38.55 -4.30 -45.45
CA GLY A 116 39.14 -4.01 -44.15
C GLY A 116 38.61 -2.69 -43.56
N ASP A 117 39.11 -2.30 -42.38
CA ASP A 117 38.68 -1.08 -41.70
C ASP A 117 38.99 0.19 -42.52
N ILE A 118 38.11 1.19 -42.42
CA ILE A 118 38.29 2.53 -42.99
C ILE A 118 38.48 3.53 -41.85
N ASN A 119 39.70 4.03 -41.68
CA ASN A 119 40.10 4.92 -40.60
C ASN A 119 40.41 6.34 -41.11
N GLY A 120 39.43 7.24 -41.10
CA GLY A 120 39.63 8.67 -41.28
C GLY A 120 40.11 9.33 -39.98
N THR A 121 41.42 9.63 -39.89
CA THR A 121 42.05 10.20 -38.68
C THR A 121 42.58 11.63 -38.86
N GLY A 122 42.54 12.16 -40.09
CA GLY A 122 42.98 13.54 -40.36
C GLY A 122 43.05 13.99 -41.82
N GLY A 123 42.85 13.11 -42.80
CA GLY A 123 42.75 13.50 -44.22
C GLY A 123 41.33 13.90 -44.63
N THR A 124 41.19 14.54 -45.79
CA THR A 124 39.90 14.96 -46.37
C THR A 124 39.47 13.98 -47.46
N TRP A 125 38.23 13.48 -47.36
CA TRP A 125 37.59 12.73 -48.43
C TRP A 125 36.64 13.66 -49.20
N ASN A 126 36.82 13.77 -50.51
CA ASN A 126 35.90 14.49 -51.39
C ASN A 126 35.27 13.48 -52.33
N ASP A 127 33.96 13.31 -52.27
CA ASP A 127 33.26 12.43 -53.19
C ASP A 127 31.94 13.05 -53.58
N GLU A 128 31.77 13.23 -54.89
CA GLU A 128 30.59 13.87 -55.45
C GLU A 128 29.62 12.85 -56.04
N THR A 129 30.04 11.62 -56.36
CA THR A 129 29.22 10.68 -57.16
C THR A 129 29.54 9.18 -57.05
N SER A 130 30.61 8.79 -56.34
CA SER A 130 31.12 7.41 -56.31
C SER A 130 30.26 6.47 -55.44
N THR A 131 30.52 5.17 -55.55
CA THR A 131 29.91 4.12 -54.72
C THR A 131 30.94 3.44 -53.85
N LEU A 132 30.82 3.58 -52.53
CA LEU A 132 31.58 2.79 -51.57
C LEU A 132 30.86 1.47 -51.30
N VAL A 133 31.57 0.35 -51.49
CA VAL A 133 31.13 -1.01 -51.20
C VAL A 133 31.95 -1.56 -50.04
N ILE A 134 31.28 -1.98 -48.98
CA ILE A 134 31.90 -2.71 -47.86
C ILE A 134 31.67 -4.21 -48.09
N ASP A 135 32.77 -4.96 -48.21
CA ASP A 135 32.79 -6.39 -48.57
C ASP A 135 33.69 -7.17 -47.58
N GLY A 136 33.23 -7.31 -46.35
CA GLY A 136 33.99 -7.98 -45.30
C GLY A 136 33.43 -7.80 -43.88
N GLY A 137 34.20 -8.29 -42.91
CA GLY A 137 33.77 -8.36 -41.51
C GLY A 137 32.91 -9.58 -41.22
N THR A 138 32.85 -9.97 -39.94
CA THR A 138 32.01 -11.08 -39.46
C THR A 138 31.36 -10.71 -38.14
N VAL A 139 30.29 -11.42 -37.78
CA VAL A 139 29.69 -11.31 -36.44
C VAL A 139 30.78 -11.54 -35.36
N GLY A 140 31.02 -10.54 -34.51
CA GLY A 140 32.06 -10.55 -33.47
C GLY A 140 33.36 -9.81 -33.83
N THR A 141 33.66 -9.64 -35.12
CA THR A 141 34.74 -8.78 -35.62
C THR A 141 34.23 -7.92 -36.79
N PRO A 142 33.35 -6.93 -36.50
CA PRO A 142 32.92 -5.96 -37.49
C PRO A 142 34.09 -5.24 -38.14
N LEU A 143 33.92 -4.87 -39.40
CA LEU A 143 34.69 -3.76 -39.94
C LEU A 143 34.23 -2.45 -39.30
N VAL A 144 35.14 -1.48 -39.22
CA VAL A 144 34.86 -0.14 -38.71
C VAL A 144 35.06 0.90 -39.81
N ILE A 145 34.21 1.92 -39.80
CA ILE A 145 34.40 3.15 -40.57
C ILE A 145 34.42 4.35 -39.62
N THR A 146 35.43 5.22 -39.73
CA THR A 146 35.57 6.45 -38.91
C THR A 146 35.61 7.69 -39.77
N ALA A 147 34.75 8.68 -39.47
CA ALA A 147 34.77 10.03 -40.06
C ALA A 147 34.90 10.06 -41.60
N PHE A 148 34.10 9.23 -42.27
CA PHE A 148 34.12 9.05 -43.71
C PHE A 148 32.68 9.06 -44.22
N ASP A 149 32.34 10.05 -45.05
CA ASP A 149 30.99 10.27 -45.55
C ASP A 149 30.91 9.87 -47.04
N PRO A 150 30.45 8.65 -47.37
CA PRO A 150 30.39 8.21 -48.76
C PRO A 150 29.24 8.88 -49.52
N TYR A 151 29.40 9.06 -50.84
CA TYR A 151 28.31 9.55 -51.66
C TYR A 151 27.20 8.50 -51.84
N LYS A 152 27.50 7.35 -52.46
CA LYS A 152 26.65 6.16 -52.43
C LYS A 152 27.28 5.07 -51.58
N PHE A 153 26.45 4.28 -50.91
CA PHE A 153 26.91 3.27 -49.97
C PHE A 153 26.27 1.91 -50.25
N VAL A 154 27.07 0.85 -50.29
CA VAL A 154 26.63 -0.54 -50.42
C VAL A 154 27.29 -1.37 -49.34
N LEU A 155 26.49 -2.10 -48.57
CA LEU A 155 27.00 -3.15 -47.68
C LEU A 155 26.68 -4.51 -48.31
N SER A 156 27.70 -5.25 -48.71
CA SER A 156 27.56 -6.52 -49.41
C SER A 156 26.94 -7.62 -48.54
N GLU A 157 26.37 -8.63 -49.18
CA GLU A 157 25.80 -9.79 -48.50
C GLU A 157 26.83 -10.50 -47.62
N GLY A 158 26.43 -10.85 -46.38
CA GLY A 158 27.31 -11.51 -45.40
C GLY A 158 28.38 -10.60 -44.77
N SER A 159 28.48 -9.34 -45.19
CA SER A 159 29.38 -8.35 -44.58
C SER A 159 28.81 -7.81 -43.28
N TYR A 160 29.69 -7.39 -42.36
CA TYR A 160 29.30 -6.89 -41.04
C TYR A 160 30.09 -5.61 -40.71
N LEU A 161 29.38 -4.48 -40.60
CA LEU A 161 29.95 -3.15 -40.38
C LEU A 161 29.43 -2.54 -39.07
N ALA A 162 30.33 -2.01 -38.25
CA ALA A 162 30.02 -1.22 -37.07
C ALA A 162 30.73 0.14 -37.13
N PRO A 163 30.08 1.20 -37.66
CA PRO A 163 30.66 2.53 -37.71
C PRO A 163 31.03 3.05 -36.32
N VAL A 164 32.15 3.78 -36.24
CA VAL A 164 32.53 4.53 -35.03
C VAL A 164 32.23 6.00 -35.29
N GLY A 165 31.08 6.44 -34.78
CA GLY A 165 30.53 7.77 -35.04
C GLY A 165 29.27 7.74 -35.91
N ALA A 166 28.78 8.93 -36.26
CA ALA A 166 27.70 9.07 -37.22
C ALA A 166 28.19 8.71 -38.63
N LEU A 167 27.33 8.09 -39.43
CA LEU A 167 27.59 7.76 -40.83
C LEU A 167 26.71 8.65 -41.71
N SER A 168 27.28 9.65 -42.37
CA SER A 168 26.53 10.49 -43.30
C SER A 168 26.71 9.99 -44.74
N ILE A 169 25.59 9.76 -45.44
CA ILE A 169 25.57 9.27 -46.82
C ILE A 169 24.91 10.32 -47.68
N ALA A 170 25.59 10.78 -48.72
CA ALA A 170 25.10 11.92 -49.48
C ALA A 170 24.03 11.57 -50.52
N SER A 171 23.89 10.29 -50.94
CA SER A 171 22.97 9.80 -51.99
C SER A 171 22.32 8.48 -51.58
N THR A 172 22.32 7.41 -52.40
CA THR A 172 21.67 6.11 -52.09
C THR A 172 22.45 5.26 -51.10
N ALA A 173 21.73 4.46 -50.29
CA ALA A 173 22.29 3.35 -49.52
C ALA A 173 21.60 2.02 -49.87
N SER A 174 22.38 0.97 -50.12
CA SER A 174 21.89 -0.39 -50.40
C SER A 174 22.51 -1.40 -49.42
N ILE A 175 21.69 -2.00 -48.55
CA ILE A 175 22.16 -2.85 -47.46
C ILE A 175 21.75 -4.29 -47.73
N TYR A 176 22.74 -5.14 -48.04
CA TYR A 176 22.61 -6.60 -48.18
C TYR A 176 23.25 -7.37 -47.02
N GLY A 177 24.11 -6.74 -46.22
CA GLY A 177 24.72 -7.30 -45.01
C GLY A 177 24.21 -6.65 -43.71
N SER A 178 24.94 -6.82 -42.60
CA SER A 178 24.53 -6.31 -41.29
C SER A 178 25.26 -5.03 -40.89
N LEU A 179 24.51 -3.95 -40.74
CA LEU A 179 24.98 -2.67 -40.21
C LEU A 179 24.58 -2.54 -38.74
N VAL A 180 25.54 -2.36 -37.83
CA VAL A 180 25.26 -2.20 -36.39
C VAL A 180 25.75 -0.86 -35.88
N MET A 181 24.84 -0.04 -35.39
CA MET A 181 25.13 1.28 -34.85
C MET A 181 25.18 1.24 -33.32
N ALA A 182 26.22 1.87 -32.76
CA ALA A 182 26.33 2.06 -31.33
C ALA A 182 25.29 3.08 -30.80
N ILE A 183 25.07 3.05 -29.48
CA ILE A 183 24.16 3.98 -28.77
C ILE A 183 24.51 5.44 -29.12
N ASN A 184 23.51 6.27 -29.40
CA ASN A 184 23.63 7.69 -29.74
C ASN A 184 24.41 8.00 -31.03
N GLN A 185 24.61 7.00 -31.91
CA GLN A 185 25.11 7.24 -33.27
C GLN A 185 23.94 7.23 -34.25
N SER A 186 24.08 8.00 -35.33
CA SER A 186 23.07 8.09 -36.38
C SER A 186 23.62 7.81 -37.76
N MET A 187 22.84 7.10 -38.56
CA MET A 187 23.02 7.07 -40.02
C MET A 187 22.19 8.22 -40.57
N THR A 188 22.76 9.07 -41.42
CA THR A 188 22.08 10.26 -41.93
C THR A 188 22.20 10.36 -43.43
N MET A 189 21.06 10.54 -44.12
CA MET A 189 21.04 10.72 -45.57
C MET A 189 20.92 12.21 -45.94
N ALA A 190 21.86 12.75 -46.71
CA ALA A 190 21.96 14.20 -46.94
C ALA A 190 21.19 14.69 -48.20
N SER A 191 20.62 13.79 -49.03
CA SER A 191 19.85 14.16 -50.24
C SER A 191 18.53 13.39 -50.37
N ASN A 192 17.67 13.80 -51.31
CA ASN A 192 16.36 13.20 -51.62
C ASN A 192 16.46 11.82 -52.30
N VAL A 193 17.40 10.98 -51.87
CA VAL A 193 17.68 9.68 -52.49
C VAL A 193 17.66 8.59 -51.43
N GLY A 194 17.08 7.44 -51.78
CA GLY A 194 16.54 6.47 -50.83
C GLY A 194 17.51 5.46 -50.21
N LEU A 195 17.03 4.80 -49.17
CA LEU A 195 17.64 3.62 -48.54
C LEU A 195 16.89 2.36 -48.98
N THR A 196 17.63 1.32 -49.34
CA THR A 196 17.07 -0.01 -49.56
C THR A 196 17.77 -1.03 -48.67
N VAL A 197 17.01 -1.68 -47.79
CA VAL A 197 17.45 -2.84 -47.01
C VAL A 197 16.88 -4.08 -47.68
N TYR A 198 17.75 -4.92 -48.25
CA TYR A 198 17.38 -6.13 -48.97
C TYR A 198 17.12 -7.30 -48.00
N THR A 199 16.54 -8.41 -48.48
CA THR A 199 16.09 -9.54 -47.64
C THR A 199 17.17 -10.12 -46.72
N ASN A 200 18.44 -10.07 -47.11
CA ASN A 200 19.57 -10.57 -46.31
C ASN A 200 20.31 -9.46 -45.54
N GLY A 201 19.88 -8.21 -45.72
CA GLY A 201 20.44 -7.06 -45.03
C GLY A 201 19.75 -6.78 -43.70
N SER A 202 20.47 -6.15 -42.78
CA SER A 202 19.92 -5.69 -41.51
C SER A 202 20.56 -4.38 -41.06
N ILE A 203 19.79 -3.57 -40.33
CA ILE A 203 20.28 -2.39 -39.62
C ILE A 203 19.85 -2.51 -38.17
N ALA A 204 20.80 -2.82 -37.28
CA ALA A 204 20.55 -2.85 -35.86
C ALA A 204 21.13 -1.60 -35.19
N THR A 205 20.39 -1.00 -34.27
CA THR A 205 20.93 0.05 -33.40
C THR A 205 20.84 -0.44 -31.96
N SER A 206 21.93 -0.30 -31.19
CA SER A 206 21.86 -0.57 -29.76
C SER A 206 21.21 0.64 -29.07
N GLY A 207 20.09 0.44 -28.37
CA GLY A 207 19.41 1.50 -27.61
C GLY A 207 18.75 2.58 -28.50
N THR A 208 18.84 3.85 -28.11
CA THR A 208 18.21 5.02 -28.78
C THR A 208 18.90 5.45 -30.08
N GLY A 209 19.61 4.56 -30.77
CA GLY A 209 20.28 4.90 -32.03
C GLY A 209 19.26 5.28 -33.10
N ILE A 210 19.50 6.42 -33.76
CA ILE A 210 18.55 7.04 -34.69
C ILE A 210 19.03 6.85 -36.12
N ILE A 211 18.24 6.15 -36.92
CA ILE A 211 18.39 6.17 -38.37
C ILE A 211 17.67 7.44 -38.84
N ASN A 212 18.43 8.53 -39.05
CA ASN A 212 17.91 9.89 -39.18
C ASN A 212 17.98 10.40 -40.62
N GLY A 213 17.08 11.30 -41.01
CA GLY A 213 17.32 12.21 -42.14
C GLY A 213 16.93 11.69 -43.50
N PHE A 214 15.89 10.85 -43.61
CA PHE A 214 15.38 10.48 -44.93
C PHE A 214 14.58 11.64 -45.52
N ILE A 215 15.11 12.23 -46.60
CA ILE A 215 14.37 13.09 -47.54
C ILE A 215 14.09 12.33 -48.86
N GLY A 216 14.42 11.04 -48.91
CA GLY A 216 14.22 10.12 -50.03
C GLY A 216 13.71 8.75 -49.59
N ASP A 217 13.12 8.00 -50.53
CA ASP A 217 12.27 6.84 -50.23
C ASP A 217 13.00 5.70 -49.51
N VAL A 218 12.39 5.11 -48.50
CA VAL A 218 12.94 3.99 -47.74
C VAL A 218 12.19 2.71 -48.10
N THR A 219 12.92 1.71 -48.57
CA THR A 219 12.39 0.36 -48.84
C THR A 219 13.08 -0.66 -47.95
N ILE A 220 12.30 -1.41 -47.19
CA ILE A 220 12.78 -2.47 -46.30
C ILE A 220 12.11 -3.77 -46.74
N ALA A 221 12.91 -4.76 -47.13
CA ALA A 221 12.41 -6.05 -47.59
C ALA A 221 11.80 -6.87 -46.44
N ASP A 222 12.45 -6.88 -45.28
CA ASP A 222 11.98 -7.53 -44.05
C ASP A 222 12.05 -6.54 -42.88
N GLY A 223 10.91 -6.09 -42.37
CA GLY A 223 10.80 -5.12 -41.29
C GLY A 223 11.49 -5.57 -40.00
N THR A 224 11.60 -6.88 -39.75
CA THR A 224 12.23 -7.41 -38.54
C THR A 224 13.75 -7.23 -38.54
N SER A 225 14.33 -6.94 -39.70
CA SER A 225 15.77 -6.72 -39.88
C SER A 225 16.24 -5.31 -39.50
N VAL A 226 15.32 -4.39 -39.22
CA VAL A 226 15.61 -2.99 -38.88
C VAL A 226 15.07 -2.67 -37.50
N THR A 227 15.95 -2.32 -36.56
CA THR A 227 15.59 -1.98 -35.15
C THR A 227 16.03 -0.56 -34.81
N GLY A 228 15.47 0.03 -33.76
CA GLY A 228 15.83 1.38 -33.28
C GLY A 228 14.76 2.41 -33.61
N ILE A 229 15.19 3.63 -33.95
CA ILE A 229 14.28 4.71 -34.37
C ILE A 229 14.51 5.01 -35.84
N LEU A 230 13.45 4.90 -36.64
CA LEU A 230 13.44 5.27 -38.06
C LEU A 230 12.78 6.65 -38.21
N GLU A 231 13.60 7.68 -38.37
CA GLU A 231 13.13 9.06 -38.36
C GLU A 231 12.92 9.59 -39.78
N MET A 232 11.68 9.89 -40.15
CA MET A 232 11.30 10.16 -41.54
C MET A 232 10.47 11.44 -41.70
N ARG A 233 10.60 12.08 -42.85
CA ARG A 233 9.84 13.29 -43.21
C ARG A 233 9.76 13.49 -44.72
N ASN A 234 8.59 13.90 -45.22
CA ASN A 234 8.37 14.27 -46.63
C ASN A 234 8.93 13.25 -47.65
N THR A 235 8.58 11.97 -47.50
CA THR A 235 9.13 10.86 -48.31
C THR A 235 8.19 9.64 -48.28
N ILE A 236 8.60 8.50 -48.86
CA ILE A 236 7.84 7.24 -48.89
C ILE A 236 8.54 6.19 -48.02
N LEU A 237 7.78 5.43 -47.24
CA LEU A 237 8.21 4.19 -46.59
C LEU A 237 7.51 2.99 -47.24
N THR A 238 8.28 1.96 -47.54
CA THR A 238 7.79 0.67 -48.02
C THR A 238 8.39 -0.45 -47.19
N VAL A 239 7.54 -1.23 -46.48
CA VAL A 239 7.95 -2.47 -45.80
C VAL A 239 7.29 -3.64 -46.52
N THR A 240 8.08 -4.54 -47.10
CA THR A 240 7.56 -5.56 -48.02
C THR A 240 7.11 -6.83 -47.30
N SER A 241 7.75 -7.17 -46.18
CA SER A 241 7.43 -8.33 -45.34
C SER A 241 7.87 -8.07 -43.90
N GLY A 242 7.33 -8.82 -42.94
CA GLY A 242 7.64 -8.62 -41.52
C GLY A 242 7.08 -7.31 -40.95
N VAL A 243 6.98 -7.23 -39.63
CA VAL A 243 6.65 -5.99 -38.92
C VAL A 243 7.95 -5.20 -38.75
N LEU A 244 7.93 -3.90 -39.07
CA LEU A 244 9.07 -3.02 -38.82
C LEU A 244 9.42 -3.01 -37.33
N ALA A 245 10.56 -3.58 -36.94
CA ALA A 245 10.96 -3.66 -35.54
C ALA A 245 11.51 -2.34 -34.98
N ALA A 246 11.72 -1.33 -35.84
CA ALA A 246 12.06 0.03 -35.45
C ALA A 246 10.79 0.87 -35.22
N THR A 247 10.82 1.72 -34.20
CA THR A 247 9.82 2.77 -34.01
C THR A 247 9.90 3.74 -35.18
N LEU A 248 8.79 3.92 -35.90
CA LEU A 248 8.67 4.96 -36.91
C LEU A 248 8.48 6.30 -36.19
N GLN A 249 9.37 7.27 -36.46
CA GLN A 249 9.28 8.62 -35.88
C GLN A 249 9.10 9.67 -36.99
N PRO A 250 7.85 9.99 -37.39
CA PRO A 250 7.59 11.12 -38.27
C PRO A 250 7.99 12.43 -37.58
N ARG A 251 8.76 13.30 -38.24
CA ARG A 251 9.23 14.57 -37.65
C ARG A 251 8.97 15.79 -38.53
N ASN A 252 8.24 16.79 -38.01
CA ASN A 252 7.80 17.98 -38.76
C ASN A 252 8.88 19.06 -39.01
N GLN A 253 10.16 18.68 -39.16
CA GLN A 253 11.23 19.63 -39.52
C GLN A 253 11.07 20.24 -40.92
N THR A 254 10.28 19.62 -41.79
CA THR A 254 9.99 20.09 -43.14
C THR A 254 8.53 19.84 -43.45
N ALA A 255 7.87 20.78 -44.14
CA ALA A 255 6.49 20.59 -44.58
C ALA A 255 6.39 19.54 -45.69
N GLY A 256 5.32 18.75 -45.71
CA GLY A 256 5.09 17.77 -46.77
C GLY A 256 4.29 16.54 -46.34
N THR A 257 4.51 15.42 -47.00
CA THR A 257 3.81 14.16 -46.73
C THR A 257 4.78 13.00 -46.59
N LEU A 258 4.67 12.25 -45.48
CA LEU A 258 5.25 10.93 -45.32
C LEU A 258 4.21 9.89 -45.77
N THR A 259 4.48 9.17 -46.86
CA THR A 259 3.55 8.15 -47.38
C THR A 259 3.99 6.75 -46.96
N ILE A 260 3.11 6.01 -46.32
CA ILE A 260 3.29 4.59 -45.99
C ILE A 260 2.66 3.76 -47.12
N THR A 261 3.49 3.00 -47.82
CA THR A 261 3.11 2.20 -49.00
C THR A 261 2.23 1.02 -48.61
N ALA A 262 1.19 0.75 -49.41
CA ALA A 262 0.20 -0.28 -49.17
C ALA A 262 0.81 -1.64 -48.82
N GLY A 263 0.26 -2.30 -47.80
CA GLY A 263 0.76 -3.58 -47.29
C GLY A 263 1.91 -3.49 -46.30
N SER A 264 2.37 -2.28 -45.94
CA SER A 264 3.43 -2.13 -44.93
C SER A 264 2.91 -2.43 -43.54
N LYS A 265 3.73 -3.12 -42.74
CA LYS A 265 3.45 -3.44 -41.33
C LYS A 265 4.43 -2.69 -40.42
N LEU A 266 3.91 -1.89 -39.51
CA LEU A 266 4.68 -1.03 -38.61
C LEU A 266 4.56 -1.51 -37.17
N SER A 267 5.57 -1.28 -36.33
CA SER A 267 5.46 -1.41 -34.87
C SER A 267 4.94 -0.10 -34.28
N ASP A 268 5.74 0.58 -33.47
CA ASP A 268 5.39 1.83 -32.80
C ASP A 268 5.52 3.01 -33.76
N ILE A 269 4.64 3.99 -33.60
CA ILE A 269 4.68 5.28 -34.29
C ILE A 269 4.75 6.38 -33.23
N ASN A 270 5.79 7.21 -33.28
CA ASN A 270 5.92 8.38 -32.41
C ASN A 270 6.00 9.66 -33.24
N CYS A 271 4.90 10.43 -33.29
CA CYS A 271 4.82 11.69 -33.99
C CYS A 271 5.59 12.80 -33.25
N SER A 272 6.75 13.20 -33.75
CA SER A 272 7.65 14.17 -33.11
C SER A 272 7.51 15.62 -33.63
N PHE A 273 6.89 16.48 -32.82
CA PHE A 273 6.65 17.91 -33.06
C PHE A 273 7.83 18.79 -32.61
N THR A 274 8.69 19.16 -33.55
CA THR A 274 9.97 19.86 -33.29
C THR A 274 10.12 21.19 -34.01
N ALA A 275 9.31 21.50 -35.03
CA ALA A 275 9.40 22.74 -35.80
C ALA A 275 8.05 23.22 -36.34
N ALA A 276 7.91 24.52 -36.61
CA ALA A 276 6.66 25.13 -37.05
C ALA A 276 6.30 24.86 -38.53
N ASN A 277 6.35 23.59 -38.96
CA ASN A 277 5.91 23.15 -40.29
C ASN A 277 4.75 22.16 -40.18
N ALA A 278 4.07 21.95 -41.32
CA ALA A 278 2.95 21.01 -41.46
C ALA A 278 3.40 19.71 -42.14
N LEU A 279 3.37 18.58 -41.43
CA LEU A 279 3.69 17.26 -41.98
C LEU A 279 2.46 16.33 -41.88
N ALA A 280 2.06 15.73 -43.00
CA ALA A 280 1.01 14.71 -43.00
C ALA A 280 1.62 13.31 -43.12
N VAL A 281 1.17 12.35 -42.31
CA VAL A 281 1.45 10.92 -42.48
C VAL A 281 0.27 10.29 -43.19
N SER A 282 0.50 9.75 -44.38
CA SER A 282 -0.55 9.20 -45.25
C SER A 282 -0.37 7.69 -45.39
N PHE A 283 -1.33 6.93 -44.87
CA PHE A 283 -1.41 5.49 -45.04
C PHE A 283 -2.15 5.18 -46.34
N SER A 284 -1.46 4.54 -47.30
CA SER A 284 -2.14 3.92 -48.44
C SER A 284 -2.80 2.58 -48.02
N GLY A 285 -3.68 2.00 -48.84
CA GLY A 285 -4.57 0.91 -48.38
C GLY A 285 -3.84 -0.33 -47.82
N SER A 286 -4.48 -1.06 -46.91
CA SER A 286 -3.99 -2.33 -46.35
C SER A 286 -2.67 -2.22 -45.55
N ASN A 287 -2.42 -1.09 -44.90
CA ASN A 287 -1.33 -0.97 -43.93
C ASN A 287 -1.75 -1.51 -42.56
N GLU A 288 -0.81 -2.10 -41.82
CA GLU A 288 -1.04 -2.59 -40.46
C GLU A 288 -0.11 -1.88 -39.45
N ILE A 289 -0.63 -1.60 -38.25
CA ILE A 289 0.11 -1.05 -37.12
C ILE A 289 0.02 -2.06 -35.98
N HIS A 290 1.16 -2.50 -35.46
CA HIS A 290 1.29 -3.58 -34.46
C HIS A 290 1.82 -3.10 -33.10
N GLY A 291 2.17 -1.82 -32.99
CA GLY A 291 2.63 -1.18 -31.74
C GLY A 291 1.86 0.11 -31.45
N ASP A 292 2.38 0.90 -30.52
CA ASP A 292 1.70 2.08 -29.97
C ASP A 292 1.74 3.26 -30.93
N ILE A 293 0.78 4.18 -30.79
CA ILE A 293 0.77 5.46 -31.51
C ILE A 293 0.82 6.57 -30.48
N THR A 294 1.95 7.27 -30.43
CA THR A 294 2.23 8.33 -29.45
C THR A 294 2.67 9.62 -30.14
N GLU A 295 2.67 10.72 -29.39
CA GLU A 295 3.28 11.97 -29.83
C GLU A 295 4.35 12.50 -28.85
N SER A 296 5.25 13.34 -29.37
CA SER A 296 6.28 14.00 -28.57
C SER A 296 6.54 15.43 -29.05
N GLY A 297 6.81 16.35 -28.11
CA GLY A 297 7.02 17.77 -28.43
C GLY A 297 5.72 18.54 -28.70
N SER A 298 5.81 19.82 -29.06
CA SER A 298 4.64 20.72 -29.09
C SER A 298 4.67 21.83 -30.15
N THR A 299 5.66 21.81 -31.07
CA THR A 299 5.83 22.89 -32.05
C THR A 299 5.43 22.43 -33.46
N GLY A 300 4.49 23.15 -34.08
CA GLY A 300 4.04 22.93 -35.47
C GLY A 300 2.73 22.17 -35.57
N THR A 301 2.42 21.65 -36.77
CA THR A 301 1.20 20.86 -37.01
C THR A 301 1.56 19.54 -37.68
N MET A 302 0.90 18.48 -37.27
CA MET A 302 0.96 17.19 -37.95
C MET A 302 -0.42 16.60 -38.06
N SER A 303 -0.65 15.85 -39.14
CA SER A 303 -1.86 15.08 -39.31
C SER A 303 -1.55 13.67 -39.75
N MET A 304 -2.46 12.75 -39.47
CA MET A 304 -2.45 11.42 -40.05
C MET A 304 -3.73 11.23 -40.88
N LEU A 305 -3.60 10.53 -42.01
CA LEU A 305 -4.69 10.35 -42.97
C LEU A 305 -4.64 8.93 -43.58
N GLY A 306 -5.80 8.34 -43.87
CA GLY A 306 -5.91 7.03 -44.53
C GLY A 306 -6.63 5.96 -43.71
N LEU A 307 -6.46 4.70 -44.12
CA LEU A 307 -7.18 3.53 -43.58
C LEU A 307 -6.22 2.45 -43.03
N PRO A 308 -5.42 2.72 -41.98
CA PRO A 308 -4.59 1.69 -41.36
C PRO A 308 -5.43 0.71 -40.53
N VAL A 309 -4.90 -0.49 -40.34
CA VAL A 309 -5.48 -1.54 -39.50
C VAL A 309 -4.62 -1.77 -38.26
N LEU A 310 -5.21 -1.71 -37.08
CA LEU A 310 -4.54 -2.13 -35.84
C LEU A 310 -4.53 -3.66 -35.78
N ALA A 311 -3.36 -4.26 -35.67
CA ALA A 311 -3.17 -5.71 -35.78
C ALA A 311 -2.09 -6.20 -34.80
N GLY A 312 -1.82 -7.51 -34.79
CA GLY A 312 -0.80 -8.11 -33.93
C GLY A 312 -1.38 -8.76 -32.67
N LEU A 313 -0.49 -8.97 -31.69
CA LEU A 313 -0.77 -9.76 -30.48
C LEU A 313 -0.64 -8.98 -29.16
N LEU A 314 0.00 -7.80 -29.20
CA LEU A 314 0.26 -6.98 -28.02
C LEU A 314 -0.85 -5.94 -27.85
N ASP A 315 -0.98 -5.40 -26.65
CA ASP A 315 -1.81 -4.24 -26.40
C ASP A 315 -1.24 -3.02 -27.15
N GLN A 316 -2.11 -2.11 -27.56
CA GLN A 316 -1.73 -0.92 -28.32
C GLN A 316 -2.37 0.32 -27.71
N ASP A 317 -1.53 1.25 -27.27
CA ASP A 317 -1.96 2.51 -26.70
C ASP A 317 -1.89 3.62 -27.75
N ILE A 318 -2.99 4.37 -27.86
CA ILE A 318 -3.10 5.52 -28.75
C ILE A 318 -3.26 6.78 -27.89
N ASP A 319 -2.15 7.49 -27.69
CA ASP A 319 -2.04 8.73 -26.91
C ASP A 319 -1.48 9.86 -27.78
N VAL A 320 -2.38 10.62 -28.42
CA VAL A 320 -2.03 11.67 -29.39
C VAL A 320 -2.89 12.94 -29.25
N PRO A 321 -2.80 13.66 -28.12
CA PRO A 321 -3.69 14.77 -27.81
C PRO A 321 -3.59 15.99 -28.74
N GLN A 322 -2.48 16.18 -29.47
CA GLN A 322 -2.26 17.30 -30.39
C GLN A 322 -2.37 16.90 -31.87
N LEU A 323 -2.14 15.63 -32.22
CA LEU A 323 -2.13 15.13 -33.60
C LEU A 323 -3.52 15.23 -34.24
N ASP A 324 -3.59 15.81 -35.44
CA ASP A 324 -4.82 15.83 -36.22
C ASP A 324 -5.05 14.45 -36.88
N VAL A 325 -5.91 13.65 -36.26
CA VAL A 325 -6.31 12.31 -36.74
C VAL A 325 -7.64 12.32 -37.49
N SER A 326 -8.22 13.49 -37.78
CA SER A 326 -9.59 13.62 -38.33
C SER A 326 -9.78 13.00 -39.72
N GLY A 327 -8.69 12.75 -40.46
CA GLY A 327 -8.74 12.03 -41.74
C GLY A 327 -8.24 10.59 -41.67
N LEU A 328 -8.06 10.03 -40.47
CA LEU A 328 -7.87 8.61 -40.26
C LEU A 328 -9.21 7.90 -40.07
N THR A 329 -9.26 6.66 -40.53
CA THR A 329 -10.28 5.71 -40.13
C THR A 329 -9.60 4.39 -39.84
N TYR A 330 -9.65 3.95 -38.59
CA TYR A 330 -8.97 2.72 -38.17
C TYR A 330 -9.84 1.50 -38.47
N GLY A 331 -9.23 0.49 -39.09
CA GLY A 331 -9.68 -0.89 -38.99
C GLY A 331 -9.03 -1.57 -37.78
N ILE A 332 -9.63 -2.64 -37.26
CA ILE A 332 -9.01 -3.48 -36.23
C ILE A 332 -9.08 -4.93 -36.69
N ASP A 333 -7.92 -5.56 -36.80
CA ASP A 333 -7.71 -6.97 -37.15
C ASP A 333 -6.63 -7.54 -36.21
N LYS A 334 -6.91 -7.47 -34.90
CA LYS A 334 -6.02 -7.98 -33.86
C LYS A 334 -6.23 -9.47 -33.69
N ALA A 335 -5.12 -10.21 -33.67
CA ALA A 335 -5.13 -11.63 -33.32
C ALA A 335 -5.14 -11.84 -31.80
N ALA A 336 -4.63 -10.87 -31.02
CA ALA A 336 -4.74 -10.77 -29.56
C ALA A 336 -4.39 -9.33 -29.09
N GLY A 337 -4.60 -9.05 -27.80
CA GLY A 337 -4.33 -7.76 -27.17
C GLY A 337 -5.46 -6.73 -27.32
N THR A 338 -5.43 -5.67 -26.52
CA THR A 338 -6.42 -4.58 -26.50
C THR A 338 -5.95 -3.35 -27.29
N VAL A 339 -6.85 -2.38 -27.49
CA VAL A 339 -6.52 -1.05 -28.02
C VAL A 339 -7.04 -0.02 -27.02
N THR A 340 -6.15 0.78 -26.46
CA THR A 340 -6.48 1.86 -25.52
C THR A 340 -6.46 3.19 -26.27
N LEU A 341 -7.46 4.04 -26.02
CA LEU A 341 -7.59 5.36 -26.66
C LEU A 341 -7.59 6.42 -25.56
N GLU A 342 -6.49 7.15 -25.37
CA GLU A 342 -6.35 8.03 -24.20
C GLU A 342 -6.67 9.50 -24.45
N ASN A 343 -6.71 9.97 -25.71
CA ASN A 343 -7.28 11.28 -26.10
C ASN A 343 -7.19 11.45 -27.63
N GLY A 344 -8.31 11.74 -28.31
CA GLY A 344 -8.34 12.09 -29.74
C GLY A 344 -9.70 11.93 -30.42
N ASP A 345 -9.95 12.66 -31.50
CA ASP A 345 -11.17 12.56 -32.33
C ASP A 345 -11.07 11.33 -33.26
N PHE A 346 -11.22 10.13 -32.68
CA PHE A 346 -11.04 8.86 -33.39
C PHE A 346 -12.29 8.44 -34.16
N VAL A 347 -12.11 8.12 -35.46
CA VAL A 347 -13.17 7.54 -36.31
C VAL A 347 -12.83 6.08 -36.62
N LEU A 348 -13.76 5.18 -36.33
CA LEU A 348 -13.63 3.73 -36.58
C LEU A 348 -14.34 3.35 -37.90
N GLY A 349 -13.76 2.42 -38.66
CA GLY A 349 -14.28 1.98 -39.97
C GLY A 349 -15.41 0.95 -39.90
N GLU A 350 -16.09 0.70 -41.03
CA GLU A 350 -17.22 -0.26 -41.14
C GLU A 350 -16.81 -1.72 -40.87
N ASP A 351 -15.52 -2.06 -41.04
CA ASP A 351 -14.95 -3.40 -40.81
C ASP A 351 -14.07 -3.45 -39.54
N ALA A 352 -14.19 -2.49 -38.61
CA ALA A 352 -13.26 -2.29 -37.49
C ALA A 352 -13.28 -3.35 -36.37
N GLY A 353 -13.79 -4.57 -36.63
CA GLY A 353 -13.97 -5.58 -35.58
C GLY A 353 -14.77 -5.04 -34.39
N THR A 354 -14.73 -5.73 -33.25
CA THR A 354 -15.28 -5.17 -32.01
C THR A 354 -14.19 -4.34 -31.36
N VAL A 355 -14.35 -3.01 -31.34
CA VAL A 355 -13.55 -2.16 -30.44
C VAL A 355 -14.10 -2.42 -29.05
N VAL A 356 -13.38 -3.25 -28.32
CA VAL A 356 -13.68 -3.50 -26.93
C VAL A 356 -13.11 -2.33 -26.13
N ALA A 357 -13.93 -1.32 -25.88
CA ALA A 357 -13.86 -0.68 -24.57
C ALA A 357 -14.28 -1.77 -23.56
N SER A 358 -13.32 -2.28 -22.79
CA SER A 358 -13.48 -3.26 -21.70
C SER A 358 -14.37 -4.48 -21.97
N VAL A 359 -13.78 -5.66 -22.19
CA VAL A 359 -14.42 -6.95 -21.92
C VAL A 359 -13.34 -7.94 -21.51
N ALA A 360 -13.23 -8.12 -20.20
CA ALA A 360 -12.53 -9.21 -19.54
C ALA A 360 -12.99 -10.58 -20.09
N SER A 361 -12.05 -11.52 -20.26
CA SER A 361 -12.32 -12.86 -20.78
C SER A 361 -13.20 -13.67 -19.80
N GLY A 362 -14.50 -13.77 -20.10
CA GLY A 362 -15.48 -14.51 -19.31
C GLY A 362 -16.02 -15.80 -19.97
N ASP A 363 -15.48 -16.23 -21.12
CA ASP A 363 -15.94 -17.44 -21.80
C ASP A 363 -15.42 -18.71 -21.10
N LEU A 364 -16.37 -19.56 -20.70
CA LEU A 364 -16.11 -20.84 -20.05
C LEU A 364 -15.88 -21.98 -21.05
N ILE A 365 -16.23 -21.80 -22.32
CA ILE A 365 -16.03 -22.80 -23.36
C ILE A 365 -14.60 -22.73 -23.88
N THR A 366 -13.85 -23.83 -23.71
CA THR A 366 -12.51 -23.93 -24.32
C THR A 366 -12.65 -24.26 -25.81
N ASN A 367 -11.94 -23.57 -26.71
CA ASN A 367 -11.98 -23.86 -28.15
C ASN A 367 -13.42 -23.76 -28.73
N GLY A 368 -14.13 -22.68 -28.37
CA GLY A 368 -15.51 -22.41 -28.80
C GLY A 368 -15.68 -22.05 -30.28
N ASP A 369 -14.60 -21.62 -30.94
CA ASP A 369 -14.49 -21.36 -32.39
C ASP A 369 -14.06 -22.60 -33.20
N PHE A 370 -13.79 -23.72 -32.51
CA PHE A 370 -13.32 -24.99 -33.08
C PHE A 370 -11.99 -24.90 -33.85
N ALA A 371 -11.19 -23.83 -33.68
CA ALA A 371 -9.92 -23.66 -34.39
C ALA A 371 -8.90 -24.77 -34.08
N LEU A 372 -9.00 -25.40 -32.91
CA LEU A 372 -8.17 -26.52 -32.48
C LEU A 372 -8.85 -27.88 -32.66
N GLY A 373 -9.84 -27.98 -33.55
CA GLY A 373 -10.58 -29.21 -33.81
C GLY A 373 -11.40 -29.66 -32.60
N ASP A 374 -11.33 -30.93 -32.22
CA ASP A 374 -12.09 -31.54 -31.12
C ASP A 374 -11.49 -31.29 -29.72
N THR A 375 -10.38 -30.55 -29.63
CA THR A 375 -9.71 -30.26 -28.35
C THR A 375 -10.68 -29.60 -27.35
N GLY A 376 -10.83 -30.21 -26.17
CA GLY A 376 -11.71 -29.71 -25.09
C GLY A 376 -13.19 -30.14 -25.22
N TRP A 377 -13.62 -30.68 -26.36
CA TRP A 377 -15.00 -31.07 -26.60
C TRP A 377 -15.21 -32.59 -26.51
N TYR A 378 -16.30 -32.98 -25.87
CA TYR A 378 -16.79 -34.36 -25.93
C TYR A 378 -17.80 -34.50 -27.08
N ILE A 379 -17.59 -35.51 -27.92
CA ILE A 379 -18.46 -35.84 -29.05
C ILE A 379 -19.29 -37.07 -28.71
N ALA A 380 -20.61 -36.98 -28.91
CA ALA A 380 -21.54 -38.10 -28.75
C ALA A 380 -22.01 -38.62 -30.11
N ASP A 381 -21.92 -39.95 -30.26
CA ASP A 381 -22.40 -40.73 -31.41
C ASP A 381 -21.83 -40.27 -32.76
N GLU A 382 -22.68 -39.88 -33.72
CA GLU A 382 -22.27 -39.61 -35.12
C GLU A 382 -21.84 -38.15 -35.38
N SER A 383 -21.89 -37.27 -34.37
CA SER A 383 -21.44 -35.87 -34.52
C SER A 383 -19.93 -35.80 -34.73
N THR A 384 -19.44 -34.71 -35.31
CA THR A 384 -18.01 -34.54 -35.59
C THR A 384 -17.59 -33.09 -35.37
N ILE A 385 -16.33 -32.87 -35.01
CA ILE A 385 -15.72 -31.53 -34.94
C ILE A 385 -14.53 -31.53 -35.88
N SER A 386 -14.38 -30.47 -36.65
CA SER A 386 -13.28 -30.22 -37.58
C SER A 386 -12.72 -28.82 -37.33
N VAL A 387 -11.55 -28.52 -37.88
CA VAL A 387 -10.93 -27.20 -37.69
C VAL A 387 -11.87 -26.10 -38.20
N GLY A 388 -12.34 -25.25 -37.30
CA GLY A 388 -13.22 -24.11 -37.54
C GLY A 388 -14.72 -24.42 -37.64
N SER A 389 -15.17 -25.67 -37.42
CA SER A 389 -16.60 -25.97 -37.34
C SER A 389 -16.94 -27.28 -36.62
N ALA A 390 -18.14 -27.36 -36.04
CA ALA A 390 -18.70 -28.61 -35.54
C ALA A 390 -20.00 -28.98 -36.27
N ARG A 391 -20.16 -30.29 -36.51
CA ARG A 391 -21.33 -30.87 -37.18
C ARG A 391 -22.12 -31.74 -36.22
N ILE A 392 -23.37 -31.35 -35.96
CA ILE A 392 -24.33 -32.16 -35.22
C ILE A 392 -25.08 -33.06 -36.19
N TYR A 393 -24.76 -34.36 -36.17
CA TYR A 393 -25.20 -35.30 -37.21
C TYR A 393 -25.77 -36.61 -36.64
N THR A 394 -26.88 -37.08 -37.21
CA THR A 394 -27.37 -38.46 -37.04
C THR A 394 -28.19 -38.89 -38.27
N SER A 395 -27.88 -40.06 -38.81
CA SER A 395 -28.51 -40.61 -40.02
C SER A 395 -29.84 -41.35 -39.76
N ASP A 396 -29.99 -41.98 -38.60
CA ASP A 396 -31.16 -42.78 -38.21
C ASP A 396 -32.02 -42.13 -37.11
N GLY A 397 -31.57 -40.99 -36.59
CA GLY A 397 -32.23 -40.25 -35.51
C GLY A 397 -31.89 -40.75 -34.12
N THR A 398 -30.85 -41.57 -33.94
CA THR A 398 -30.21 -41.85 -32.64
C THR A 398 -29.64 -40.56 -32.03
N PHE A 399 -29.48 -40.54 -30.70
CA PHE A 399 -29.01 -39.33 -30.01
C PHE A 399 -27.60 -38.99 -30.52
N SER A 400 -27.28 -37.70 -30.63
CA SER A 400 -26.00 -37.24 -31.16
C SER A 400 -25.83 -35.75 -30.84
N GLY A 401 -24.61 -35.34 -30.52
CA GLY A 401 -24.30 -33.97 -30.13
C GLY A 401 -22.87 -33.78 -29.64
N ILE A 402 -22.56 -32.59 -29.12
CA ILE A 402 -21.27 -32.26 -28.51
C ILE A 402 -21.48 -31.52 -27.18
N TYR A 403 -20.52 -31.58 -26.27
CA TYR A 403 -20.61 -30.88 -24.98
C TYR A 403 -19.26 -30.61 -24.31
N GLN A 404 -19.27 -29.67 -23.38
CA GLN A 404 -18.25 -29.52 -22.33
C GLN A 404 -18.91 -29.44 -20.94
N ASP A 405 -18.22 -29.94 -19.92
CA ASP A 405 -18.68 -29.92 -18.52
C ASP A 405 -18.25 -28.59 -17.85
N VAL A 406 -18.85 -27.47 -18.27
CA VAL A 406 -18.43 -26.09 -17.88
C VAL A 406 -19.45 -25.34 -17.02
N LEU A 407 -20.66 -25.88 -16.82
CA LEU A 407 -21.73 -25.23 -16.07
C LEU A 407 -21.75 -25.70 -14.61
N THR A 408 -22.06 -24.79 -13.69
CA THR A 408 -22.30 -25.10 -12.26
C THR A 408 -23.79 -25.00 -11.96
N ILE A 409 -24.36 -26.04 -11.32
CA ILE A 409 -25.80 -26.10 -11.00
C ILE A 409 -26.21 -24.90 -10.12
N GLY A 410 -27.32 -24.25 -10.48
CA GLY A 410 -27.88 -23.10 -9.78
C GLY A 410 -27.37 -21.75 -10.26
N LYS A 411 -26.33 -21.71 -11.11
CA LYS A 411 -25.82 -20.47 -11.71
C LYS A 411 -26.50 -20.14 -13.05
N THR A 412 -26.51 -18.87 -13.39
CA THR A 412 -27.09 -18.34 -14.63
C THR A 412 -25.97 -18.01 -15.61
N TYR A 413 -26.21 -18.24 -16.90
CA TYR A 413 -25.20 -18.09 -17.95
C TYR A 413 -25.81 -17.40 -19.17
N ARG A 414 -25.03 -16.56 -19.84
CA ARG A 414 -25.34 -16.10 -21.21
C ARG A 414 -24.67 -17.05 -22.19
N VAL A 415 -25.43 -17.54 -23.15
CA VAL A 415 -24.97 -18.51 -24.14
C VAL A 415 -25.16 -17.92 -25.52
N ARG A 416 -24.06 -17.85 -26.30
CA ARG A 416 -24.06 -17.40 -27.70
C ARG A 416 -23.60 -18.53 -28.59
N ILE A 417 -24.42 -18.90 -29.58
CA ILE A 417 -24.13 -19.98 -30.52
C ILE A 417 -24.44 -19.53 -31.93
N VAL A 418 -23.46 -19.65 -32.82
CA VAL A 418 -23.64 -19.43 -34.26
C VAL A 418 -23.91 -20.76 -34.95
N VAL A 419 -25.12 -20.88 -35.50
CA VAL A 419 -25.53 -22.02 -36.32
C VAL A 419 -25.46 -21.62 -37.79
N ASP A 420 -24.50 -22.16 -38.53
CA ASP A 420 -24.27 -21.81 -39.93
C ASP A 420 -25.35 -22.40 -40.85
N SER A 421 -25.78 -23.63 -40.56
CA SER A 421 -26.82 -24.30 -41.35
C SER A 421 -27.51 -25.44 -40.60
N VAL A 422 -28.77 -25.69 -40.95
CA VAL A 422 -29.52 -26.90 -40.57
C VAL A 422 -30.11 -27.48 -41.85
N THR A 423 -29.52 -28.57 -42.34
CA THR A 423 -29.92 -29.20 -43.61
C THR A 423 -31.08 -30.18 -43.41
N THR A 424 -31.15 -30.83 -42.26
CA THR A 424 -32.24 -31.75 -41.88
C THR A 424 -32.37 -31.77 -40.35
N GLY A 425 -33.60 -31.93 -39.82
CA GLY A 425 -33.83 -32.03 -38.38
C GLY A 425 -33.81 -30.69 -37.63
N SER A 426 -33.49 -30.72 -36.33
CA SER A 426 -33.39 -29.53 -35.47
C SER A 426 -32.42 -29.79 -34.32
N ILE A 427 -31.77 -28.73 -33.84
CA ILE A 427 -30.80 -28.76 -32.74
C ILE A 427 -31.23 -27.84 -31.59
N ARG A 428 -30.73 -28.12 -30.38
CA ARG A 428 -30.99 -27.37 -29.15
C ARG A 428 -29.72 -27.27 -28.30
N PHE A 429 -29.71 -26.28 -27.42
CA PHE A 429 -28.83 -26.21 -26.27
C PHE A 429 -29.54 -26.78 -25.04
N LEU A 430 -28.82 -27.57 -24.25
CA LEU A 430 -29.27 -28.23 -23.03
C LEU A 430 -28.25 -27.95 -21.92
N PRO A 431 -28.64 -27.29 -20.81
CA PRO A 431 -27.76 -27.11 -19.66
C PRO A 431 -27.81 -28.34 -18.72
N GLY A 432 -27.66 -29.55 -19.28
CA GLY A 432 -27.70 -30.83 -18.57
C GLY A 432 -28.58 -31.91 -19.23
N SER A 433 -29.01 -32.92 -18.47
CA SER A 433 -29.76 -34.09 -19.00
C SER A 433 -31.28 -34.06 -18.75
N SER A 434 -31.84 -32.93 -18.30
CA SER A 434 -33.27 -32.74 -18.01
C SER A 434 -33.94 -31.87 -19.07
N ALA A 435 -35.16 -32.23 -19.47
CA ALA A 435 -35.90 -31.56 -20.57
C ALA A 435 -36.57 -30.23 -20.16
N SER A 436 -36.29 -29.69 -18.98
CA SER A 436 -36.98 -28.54 -18.39
C SER A 436 -36.48 -27.18 -18.88
N SER A 437 -35.28 -27.12 -19.45
CA SER A 437 -34.53 -25.89 -19.75
C SER A 437 -33.98 -25.82 -21.18
N ASP A 438 -34.45 -26.70 -22.08
CA ASP A 438 -34.03 -26.78 -23.48
C ASP A 438 -34.23 -25.46 -24.24
N GLN A 439 -33.19 -24.98 -24.92
CA GLN A 439 -33.27 -23.83 -25.82
C GLN A 439 -33.15 -24.28 -27.26
N ALA A 440 -34.21 -24.08 -28.06
CA ALA A 440 -34.19 -24.39 -29.49
C ALA A 440 -33.24 -23.44 -30.23
N LEU A 441 -32.39 -23.99 -31.10
CA LEU A 441 -31.43 -23.21 -31.88
C LEU A 441 -31.90 -23.09 -33.34
N SER A 442 -31.74 -21.91 -33.91
CA SER A 442 -32.10 -21.58 -35.29
C SER A 442 -30.86 -21.15 -36.09
N VAL A 443 -30.93 -21.19 -37.42
CA VAL A 443 -29.82 -20.74 -38.29
C VAL A 443 -29.57 -19.24 -38.04
N GLY A 444 -28.31 -18.87 -37.80
CA GLY A 444 -27.89 -17.53 -37.39
C GLY A 444 -27.28 -17.49 -35.98
N SER A 445 -27.12 -16.30 -35.44
CA SER A 445 -26.65 -16.09 -34.06
C SER A 445 -27.80 -16.29 -33.08
N ASN A 446 -27.64 -17.20 -32.13
CA ASN A 446 -28.58 -17.45 -31.04
C ASN A 446 -27.92 -16.94 -29.76
N ASP A 447 -28.55 -15.99 -29.09
CA ASP A 447 -28.07 -15.36 -27.86
C ASP A 447 -29.18 -15.41 -26.82
N PHE A 448 -28.96 -16.13 -25.73
CA PHE A 448 -29.99 -16.39 -24.72
C PHE A 448 -29.38 -16.68 -23.35
N THR A 449 -30.19 -16.49 -22.32
CA THR A 449 -29.81 -16.75 -20.92
C THR A 449 -30.39 -18.08 -20.45
N ILE A 450 -29.61 -18.88 -19.74
CA ILE A 450 -30.03 -20.13 -19.11
C ILE A 450 -29.62 -20.18 -17.65
N THR A 451 -30.37 -20.92 -16.82
CA THR A 451 -29.92 -21.32 -15.48
C THR A 451 -29.61 -22.80 -15.51
N ALA A 452 -28.44 -23.20 -15.03
CA ALA A 452 -28.02 -24.59 -15.05
C ALA A 452 -28.84 -25.40 -14.03
N ASP A 453 -29.73 -26.27 -14.51
CA ASP A 453 -30.68 -27.03 -13.70
C ASP A 453 -30.47 -28.56 -13.77
N GLY A 454 -29.55 -29.04 -14.61
CA GLY A 454 -29.35 -30.47 -14.86
C GLY A 454 -28.21 -31.12 -14.08
N VAL A 455 -28.30 -32.44 -13.92
CA VAL A 455 -27.51 -33.29 -12.98
C VAL A 455 -25.97 -33.31 -13.22
N ASN A 456 -25.46 -32.77 -14.33
CA ASN A 456 -24.05 -32.93 -14.73
C ASN A 456 -23.35 -31.64 -15.21
N GLY A 457 -23.96 -30.45 -15.08
CA GLY A 457 -23.25 -29.19 -15.42
C GLY A 457 -22.79 -29.06 -16.89
N ARG A 458 -23.52 -29.66 -17.84
CA ARG A 458 -23.11 -29.74 -19.25
C ARG A 458 -23.66 -28.61 -20.09
N ALA A 459 -22.80 -27.93 -20.85
CA ALA A 459 -23.19 -27.09 -21.97
C ALA A 459 -23.33 -27.97 -23.22
N TYR A 460 -24.51 -28.58 -23.41
CA TYR A 460 -24.71 -29.62 -24.41
C TYR A 460 -25.45 -29.08 -25.64
N ILE A 461 -24.89 -29.30 -26.84
CA ILE A 461 -25.55 -28.99 -28.11
C ILE A 461 -25.90 -30.31 -28.79
N SER A 462 -27.20 -30.55 -29.00
CA SER A 462 -27.68 -31.82 -29.55
C SER A 462 -28.89 -31.63 -30.47
N ARG A 463 -29.00 -32.51 -31.46
CA ARG A 463 -30.01 -33.58 -31.40
C ARG A 463 -31.40 -33.32 -30.80
N VAL A 464 -32.37 -32.63 -31.43
CA VAL A 464 -33.76 -32.61 -30.88
C VAL A 464 -34.47 -33.95 -31.15
N SER A 465 -34.82 -34.25 -32.41
CA SER A 465 -35.46 -35.54 -32.78
C SER A 465 -35.33 -35.84 -34.27
N GLY A 466 -35.37 -37.13 -34.64
CA GLY A 466 -35.23 -37.58 -36.02
C GLY A 466 -33.81 -37.43 -36.59
N ALA A 467 -33.62 -37.83 -37.85
CA ALA A 467 -32.37 -37.58 -38.57
C ALA A 467 -32.04 -36.08 -38.56
N THR A 468 -30.79 -35.73 -38.23
CA THR A 468 -30.37 -34.34 -38.04
C THR A 468 -29.02 -34.10 -38.69
N ASP A 469 -28.85 -32.95 -39.34
CA ASP A 469 -27.59 -32.51 -39.93
C ASP A 469 -27.50 -30.98 -39.84
N ALA A 470 -26.68 -30.48 -38.91
CA ALA A 470 -26.47 -29.06 -38.66
C ALA A 470 -24.97 -28.74 -38.49
N GLN A 471 -24.58 -27.53 -38.87
CA GLN A 471 -23.22 -26.99 -38.71
C GLN A 471 -23.25 -25.78 -37.77
N ILE A 472 -22.25 -25.70 -36.89
CA ILE A 472 -22.03 -24.59 -35.97
C ILE A 472 -20.57 -24.14 -36.07
N SER A 473 -20.34 -22.84 -35.94
CA SER A 473 -19.01 -22.22 -36.07
C SER A 473 -18.53 -21.56 -34.80
N SER A 474 -19.42 -21.28 -33.83
CA SER A 474 -19.05 -20.63 -32.58
C SER A 474 -19.98 -21.01 -31.44
N VAL A 475 -19.40 -21.23 -30.25
CA VAL A 475 -20.10 -21.42 -28.98
C VAL A 475 -19.35 -20.65 -27.89
N ILE A 476 -20.05 -19.75 -27.22
CA ILE A 476 -19.56 -18.95 -26.09
C ILE A 476 -20.52 -19.15 -24.92
N VAL A 477 -20.00 -19.36 -23.72
CA VAL A 477 -20.78 -19.46 -22.48
C VAL A 477 -20.14 -18.61 -21.41
N GLU A 478 -20.83 -17.57 -20.95
CA GLU A 478 -20.36 -16.66 -19.92
C GLU A 478 -21.18 -16.86 -18.64
N GLU A 479 -20.52 -17.01 -17.49
CA GLU A 479 -21.22 -17.01 -16.20
C GLU A 479 -21.75 -15.61 -15.90
N LEU A 480 -23.06 -15.52 -15.66
CA LEU A 480 -23.66 -14.31 -15.13
C LEU A 480 -23.64 -14.39 -13.60
N PRO A 481 -22.94 -13.48 -12.91
CA PRO A 481 -22.98 -13.41 -11.46
C PRO A 481 -24.43 -13.16 -11.03
N GLY A 482 -24.86 -13.84 -9.98
CA GLY A 482 -26.27 -14.05 -9.68
C GLY A 482 -27.12 -12.78 -9.66
N GLY A 483 -28.23 -12.80 -10.40
CA GLY A 483 -29.45 -12.09 -10.03
C GLY A 483 -29.38 -10.57 -9.88
N TYR A 484 -28.56 -9.84 -10.65
CA TYR A 484 -28.68 -8.38 -10.72
C TYR A 484 -29.77 -7.97 -11.71
N GLY A 485 -30.52 -6.94 -11.37
CA GLY A 485 -31.72 -6.52 -12.11
C GLY A 485 -31.40 -6.06 -13.53
N ALA A 486 -32.44 -5.85 -14.34
CA ALA A 486 -32.32 -5.32 -15.72
C ALA A 486 -31.71 -3.89 -15.79
N SER A 487 -31.32 -3.31 -14.66
CA SER A 487 -30.64 -2.02 -14.49
C SER A 487 -29.20 -2.21 -13.98
N THR A 488 -28.46 -3.22 -14.43
CA THR A 488 -27.04 -3.40 -14.05
C THR A 488 -26.14 -2.86 -15.15
N GLN A 489 -25.20 -1.98 -14.80
CA GLN A 489 -24.14 -1.49 -15.68
C GLN A 489 -22.82 -2.13 -15.27
N ALA A 490 -21.93 -2.35 -16.23
CA ALA A 490 -20.61 -2.92 -15.96
C ALA A 490 -19.54 -2.26 -16.84
N CYS A 491 -18.36 -2.05 -16.27
CA CYS A 491 -17.15 -1.60 -16.95
C CYS A 491 -15.92 -2.20 -16.24
N ASP A 492 -14.74 -2.18 -16.87
CA ASP A 492 -13.54 -2.70 -16.19
C ASP A 492 -13.09 -1.80 -15.03
N GLY A 493 -13.14 -0.48 -15.26
CA GLY A 493 -12.94 0.49 -14.21
C GLY A 493 -13.46 1.88 -14.57
N ILE A 494 -13.39 2.78 -13.60
CA ILE A 494 -13.74 4.20 -13.73
C ILE A 494 -12.53 5.00 -13.26
N ILE A 495 -11.86 5.68 -14.20
CA ILE A 495 -10.76 6.60 -13.90
C ILE A 495 -11.27 8.04 -13.99
N VAL A 496 -11.10 8.81 -12.93
CA VAL A 496 -11.53 10.21 -12.85
C VAL A 496 -10.34 11.14 -13.11
N PRO A 497 -10.36 11.94 -14.19
CA PRO A 497 -9.27 12.85 -14.52
C PRO A 497 -9.02 13.92 -13.46
N VAL A 498 -7.75 14.36 -13.35
CA VAL A 498 -7.25 15.32 -12.34
C VAL A 498 -8.05 16.63 -12.21
N ASP A 499 -8.63 17.12 -13.31
CA ASP A 499 -9.34 18.40 -13.37
C ASP A 499 -10.87 18.25 -13.25
N ASN A 500 -11.38 17.03 -13.08
CA ASN A 500 -12.81 16.81 -12.98
C ASN A 500 -13.35 17.21 -11.60
N THR A 501 -14.25 18.20 -11.58
CA THR A 501 -14.95 18.66 -10.36
C THR A 501 -16.46 18.40 -10.43
N ASP A 502 -16.94 17.80 -11.51
CA ASP A 502 -18.37 17.54 -11.71
C ASP A 502 -18.83 16.34 -10.86
N GLU A 503 -20.14 16.17 -10.75
CA GLU A 503 -20.73 15.02 -10.05
C GLU A 503 -20.66 13.76 -10.93
N ILE A 504 -20.09 12.68 -10.37
CA ILE A 504 -20.16 11.34 -10.92
C ILE A 504 -21.37 10.66 -10.30
N ASP A 505 -22.44 10.62 -11.07
CA ASP A 505 -23.72 10.07 -10.66
C ASP A 505 -23.83 8.58 -11.03
N LEU A 506 -23.72 7.71 -10.02
CA LEU A 506 -23.95 6.27 -10.13
C LEU A 506 -25.37 5.88 -9.70
N ASN A 507 -26.28 6.85 -9.51
CA ASN A 507 -27.63 6.59 -9.02
C ASN A 507 -28.48 5.77 -9.99
N GLY A 508 -29.29 4.88 -9.42
CA GLY A 508 -30.42 4.24 -10.09
C GLY A 508 -30.11 2.94 -10.84
N PHE A 509 -28.89 2.41 -10.71
CA PHE A 509 -28.49 1.13 -11.28
C PHE A 509 -27.46 0.44 -10.39
N ASP A 510 -27.37 -0.89 -10.49
CA ASP A 510 -26.27 -1.65 -9.89
C ASP A 510 -25.05 -1.51 -10.81
N LEU A 511 -23.86 -1.33 -10.25
CA LEU A 511 -22.62 -1.15 -11.01
C LEU A 511 -21.64 -2.28 -10.70
N VAL A 512 -21.03 -2.87 -11.72
CA VAL A 512 -19.95 -3.85 -11.58
C VAL A 512 -18.68 -3.30 -12.21
N LEU A 513 -17.64 -3.11 -11.41
CA LEU A 513 -16.29 -2.74 -11.81
C LEU A 513 -15.43 -4.00 -11.90
N GLY A 514 -14.69 -4.14 -13.00
CA GLY A 514 -13.68 -5.17 -13.20
C GLY A 514 -12.40 -4.91 -12.40
N SER A 515 -11.27 -5.38 -12.90
CA SER A 515 -9.99 -5.38 -12.15
C SER A 515 -9.39 -3.99 -11.98
N ASP A 516 -9.79 -3.03 -12.81
CA ASP A 516 -9.28 -1.66 -12.77
C ASP A 516 -10.01 -0.81 -11.71
N GLY A 517 -11.18 -1.25 -11.25
CA GLY A 517 -11.86 -0.67 -10.09
C GLY A 517 -12.31 0.80 -10.29
N LEU A 518 -12.25 1.61 -9.25
CA LEU A 518 -12.52 3.05 -9.30
C LEU A 518 -11.26 3.79 -8.86
N ASP A 519 -10.73 4.66 -9.72
CA ASP A 519 -9.61 5.54 -9.40
C ASP A 519 -10.01 7.01 -9.59
N ALA A 520 -10.39 7.64 -8.48
CA ALA A 520 -10.54 9.07 -8.34
C ALA A 520 -9.46 9.68 -7.43
N SER A 521 -8.33 8.99 -7.25
CA SER A 521 -7.26 9.40 -6.34
C SER A 521 -6.60 10.72 -6.74
N ALA A 522 -6.70 11.13 -8.00
CA ALA A 522 -6.09 12.35 -8.52
C ALA A 522 -7.07 13.52 -8.72
N ALA A 523 -8.39 13.29 -8.55
CA ALA A 523 -9.44 14.26 -8.84
C ALA A 523 -9.92 15.00 -7.58
N SER A 524 -9.37 16.18 -7.33
CA SER A 524 -9.70 16.97 -6.12
C SER A 524 -11.02 17.73 -6.27
N GLY A 525 -11.99 17.46 -5.39
CA GLY A 525 -13.26 18.19 -5.31
C GLY A 525 -14.39 17.64 -6.19
N VAL A 526 -14.20 16.45 -6.78
CA VAL A 526 -15.25 15.65 -7.42
C VAL A 526 -16.29 15.20 -6.37
N THR A 527 -17.55 15.08 -6.76
CA THR A 527 -18.58 14.38 -5.95
C THR A 527 -18.88 13.03 -6.58
N ILE A 528 -18.73 11.93 -5.84
CA ILE A 528 -19.11 10.58 -6.28
C ILE A 528 -20.41 10.22 -5.57
N SER A 529 -21.52 10.18 -6.30
CA SER A 529 -22.82 9.77 -5.75
C SER A 529 -23.07 8.30 -6.08
N MET A 530 -22.90 7.42 -5.10
CA MET A 530 -23.10 5.97 -5.25
C MET A 530 -24.58 5.59 -5.28
N GLY A 531 -25.43 6.43 -4.69
CA GLY A 531 -26.88 6.30 -4.83
C GLY A 531 -27.51 5.12 -4.12
N SER A 532 -28.42 4.41 -4.79
CA SER A 532 -29.22 3.34 -4.18
C SER A 532 -28.96 1.94 -4.74
N GLY A 533 -28.14 1.81 -5.79
CA GLY A 533 -27.77 0.51 -6.36
C GLY A 533 -26.50 -0.03 -5.74
N ASP A 534 -26.27 -1.33 -5.84
CA ASP A 534 -25.04 -1.95 -5.32
C ASP A 534 -23.86 -1.69 -6.27
N VAL A 535 -22.70 -1.34 -5.73
CA VAL A 535 -21.45 -1.15 -6.48
C VAL A 535 -20.53 -2.33 -6.16
N VAL A 536 -20.38 -3.26 -7.09
CA VAL A 536 -19.45 -4.37 -6.98
C VAL A 536 -18.10 -3.95 -7.58
N SER A 537 -17.00 -4.06 -6.85
CA SER A 537 -15.65 -3.82 -7.36
C SER A 537 -14.78 -5.06 -7.27
N ARG A 538 -14.12 -5.39 -8.38
CA ARG A 538 -13.07 -6.42 -8.46
C ARG A 538 -11.66 -5.84 -8.52
N GLY A 539 -11.56 -4.51 -8.54
CA GLY A 539 -10.34 -3.71 -8.52
C GLY A 539 -10.33 -2.76 -7.32
N ASP A 540 -9.28 -1.95 -7.24
CA ASP A 540 -9.10 -0.97 -6.17
C ASP A 540 -10.22 0.09 -6.17
N PHE A 541 -10.53 0.66 -5.02
CA PHE A 541 -11.48 1.75 -4.87
C PHE A 541 -10.76 2.92 -4.19
N LEU A 542 -10.22 3.81 -5.03
CA LEU A 542 -9.37 4.93 -4.64
C LEU A 542 -10.11 6.25 -4.86
N VAL A 543 -10.22 7.08 -3.82
CA VAL A 543 -10.92 8.37 -3.88
C VAL A 543 -10.09 9.43 -3.18
N HIS A 544 -9.77 10.52 -3.89
CA HIS A 544 -8.95 11.60 -3.35
C HIS A 544 -9.53 12.16 -2.05
N ALA A 545 -8.67 12.50 -1.08
CA ALA A 545 -9.09 12.89 0.27
C ALA A 545 -9.98 14.16 0.35
N SER A 546 -10.00 14.99 -0.70
CA SER A 546 -10.86 16.18 -0.81
C SER A 546 -12.13 15.96 -1.63
N ALA A 547 -12.32 14.78 -2.23
CA ALA A 547 -13.54 14.44 -2.94
C ALA A 547 -14.70 14.25 -1.94
N THR A 548 -15.93 14.46 -2.41
CA THR A 548 -17.13 14.17 -1.63
C THR A 548 -17.67 12.81 -2.06
N LEU A 549 -17.81 11.87 -1.14
CA LEU A 549 -18.50 10.60 -1.37
C LEU A 549 -19.91 10.69 -0.78
N ASP A 550 -20.93 10.60 -1.63
CA ASP A 550 -22.34 10.53 -1.24
C ASP A 550 -22.82 9.09 -1.47
N ASP A 551 -22.88 8.31 -0.40
CA ASP A 551 -23.12 6.87 -0.41
C ASP A 551 -24.60 6.48 -0.53
N GLY A 552 -25.53 7.42 -0.31
CA GLY A 552 -26.97 7.20 -0.41
C GLY A 552 -27.47 6.03 0.44
N THR A 553 -27.93 4.96 -0.20
CA THR A 553 -28.27 3.67 0.42
C THR A 553 -27.57 2.49 -0.28
N SER A 554 -26.51 2.77 -1.03
CA SER A 554 -25.78 1.77 -1.81
C SER A 554 -24.96 0.83 -0.93
N THR A 555 -24.71 -0.37 -1.44
CA THR A 555 -23.72 -1.30 -0.86
C THR A 555 -22.48 -1.33 -1.75
N LEU A 556 -21.30 -1.06 -1.17
CA LEU A 556 -20.02 -1.34 -1.83
C LEU A 556 -19.65 -2.82 -1.60
N VAL A 557 -19.53 -3.61 -2.65
CA VAL A 557 -19.20 -5.04 -2.57
C VAL A 557 -17.84 -5.27 -3.19
N PHE A 558 -16.87 -5.79 -2.43
CA PHE A 558 -15.61 -6.27 -3.00
C PHE A 558 -15.74 -7.74 -3.39
N ASP A 559 -15.35 -8.07 -4.62
CA ASP A 559 -15.41 -9.41 -5.23
C ASP A 559 -14.10 -9.74 -5.97
N GLY A 560 -12.96 -9.57 -5.30
CA GLY A 560 -11.64 -9.79 -5.91
C GLY A 560 -10.46 -9.65 -4.94
N GLY A 561 -9.25 -9.57 -5.51
CA GLY A 561 -8.00 -9.48 -4.75
C GLY A 561 -7.42 -10.84 -4.33
N THR A 562 -6.14 -10.85 -3.98
CA THR A 562 -5.44 -12.02 -3.44
C THR A 562 -4.52 -11.62 -2.28
N VAL A 563 -4.02 -12.59 -1.50
CA VAL A 563 -3.07 -12.34 -0.40
C VAL A 563 -1.82 -11.54 -0.84
N GLY A 564 -1.37 -11.71 -2.10
CA GLY A 564 -0.21 -10.99 -2.64
C GLY A 564 -0.55 -9.63 -3.27
N THR A 565 -1.81 -9.40 -3.60
CA THR A 565 -2.34 -8.21 -4.27
C THR A 565 -3.76 -7.93 -3.71
N PRO A 566 -3.87 -7.47 -2.46
CA PRO A 566 -5.14 -7.02 -1.91
C PRO A 566 -5.77 -5.94 -2.80
N LEU A 567 -7.10 -5.91 -2.89
CA LEU A 567 -7.80 -4.73 -3.40
C LEU A 567 -7.71 -3.61 -2.37
N GLU A 568 -7.36 -2.40 -2.78
CA GLU A 568 -7.21 -1.27 -1.87
C GLU A 568 -8.51 -0.46 -1.77
N LEU A 569 -9.02 -0.27 -0.55
CA LEU A 569 -10.01 0.78 -0.26
C LEU A 569 -9.28 1.97 0.36
N ASP A 570 -9.05 3.00 -0.46
CA ASP A 570 -8.45 4.28 -0.08
C ASP A 570 -9.43 5.41 -0.38
N ALA A 571 -10.41 5.62 0.50
CA ALA A 571 -11.45 6.62 0.30
C ALA A 571 -11.75 7.39 1.59
N ALA A 572 -11.56 8.72 1.53
CA ALA A 572 -11.97 9.61 2.60
C ALA A 572 -13.49 9.86 2.55
N GLY A 573 -14.26 9.05 3.27
CA GLY A 573 -15.72 9.18 3.28
C GLY A 573 -16.41 8.23 4.27
N SER A 574 -17.73 8.38 4.39
CA SER A 574 -18.57 7.40 5.07
C SER A 574 -19.24 6.50 4.03
N PHE A 575 -19.41 5.22 4.37
CA PHE A 575 -20.20 4.26 3.58
C PHE A 575 -21.39 3.74 4.40
N VAL A 576 -22.57 3.62 3.80
CA VAL A 576 -23.75 3.02 4.44
C VAL A 576 -23.53 1.52 4.61
N ALA A 577 -23.12 0.84 3.55
CA ALA A 577 -22.89 -0.59 3.60
C ALA A 577 -21.65 -1.00 2.78
N CYS A 578 -20.86 -1.93 3.32
CA CYS A 578 -19.74 -2.56 2.64
C CYS A 578 -19.77 -4.07 2.86
N THR A 579 -19.58 -4.85 1.80
CA THR A 579 -19.51 -6.31 1.84
C THR A 579 -18.22 -6.81 1.21
N ILE A 580 -17.49 -7.68 1.90
CA ILE A 580 -16.31 -8.38 1.37
C ILE A 580 -16.72 -9.82 1.06
N SER A 581 -16.73 -10.18 -0.23
CA SER A 581 -17.24 -11.48 -0.69
C SER A 581 -16.29 -12.64 -0.36
N VAL A 582 -16.81 -13.86 -0.40
CA VAL A 582 -16.03 -15.09 -0.15
C VAL A 582 -14.85 -15.16 -1.12
N GLY A 583 -13.64 -15.37 -0.61
CA GLY A 583 -12.42 -15.50 -1.41
C GLY A 583 -11.84 -14.17 -1.91
N SER A 584 -12.46 -13.03 -1.56
CA SER A 584 -11.87 -11.70 -1.79
C SER A 584 -10.78 -11.40 -0.76
N TYR A 585 -9.83 -10.55 -1.12
CA TYR A 585 -8.77 -10.09 -0.23
C TYR A 585 -8.63 -8.57 -0.36
N VAL A 586 -8.94 -7.82 0.70
CA VAL A 586 -9.04 -6.34 0.67
C VAL A 586 -8.12 -5.69 1.70
N ASN A 587 -7.48 -4.58 1.36
CA ASN A 587 -6.73 -3.70 2.26
C ASN A 587 -7.47 -2.38 2.45
N TYR A 588 -7.81 -2.06 3.70
CA TYR A 588 -8.28 -0.73 4.07
C TYR A 588 -7.08 0.20 4.31
N ALA A 589 -6.73 0.99 3.30
CA ALA A 589 -5.61 1.92 3.35
C ALA A 589 -6.00 3.30 3.91
N GLN A 590 -7.19 3.81 3.58
CA GLN A 590 -7.87 4.89 4.32
C GLN A 590 -9.37 4.68 4.23
N ALA A 591 -10.03 4.44 5.37
CA ALA A 591 -11.48 4.37 5.44
C ALA A 591 -11.96 4.95 6.76
N ASN A 592 -12.74 6.03 6.72
CA ASN A 592 -13.07 6.78 7.93
C ASN A 592 -14.24 6.15 8.71
N ASN A 593 -15.37 5.82 8.05
CA ASN A 593 -16.55 5.26 8.73
C ASN A 593 -17.39 4.33 7.81
N ILE A 594 -17.80 3.15 8.30
CA ILE A 594 -18.75 2.27 7.61
C ILE A 594 -19.93 1.96 8.54
N THR A 595 -21.17 2.22 8.11
CA THR A 595 -22.34 1.96 8.96
C THR A 595 -22.59 0.46 9.11
N THR A 596 -22.61 -0.31 8.01
CA THR A 596 -22.74 -1.77 8.06
C THR A 596 -21.60 -2.43 7.29
N LEU A 597 -20.80 -3.25 7.97
CA LEU A 597 -19.72 -4.04 7.36
C LEU A 597 -20.03 -5.54 7.44
N ILE A 598 -19.99 -6.23 6.30
CA ILE A 598 -20.16 -7.67 6.21
C ILE A 598 -18.91 -8.28 5.58
N VAL A 599 -18.30 -9.28 6.23
CA VAL A 599 -17.03 -9.87 5.78
C VAL A 599 -17.16 -11.39 5.69
N TYR A 600 -17.05 -11.90 4.46
CA TYR A 600 -16.92 -13.33 4.15
C TYR A 600 -15.51 -13.71 3.65
N GLY A 601 -14.77 -12.73 3.10
CA GLY A 601 -13.39 -12.90 2.61
C GLY A 601 -12.34 -12.47 3.63
N ASP A 602 -11.14 -12.14 3.13
CA ASP A 602 -9.99 -11.73 3.92
C ASP A 602 -9.79 -10.22 3.90
N VAL A 603 -9.39 -9.67 5.04
CA VAL A 603 -9.23 -8.23 5.24
C VAL A 603 -7.89 -7.89 5.87
N THR A 604 -7.23 -6.90 5.31
CA THR A 604 -6.06 -6.20 5.86
C THR A 604 -6.41 -4.74 6.13
N GLN A 605 -5.77 -4.12 7.11
CA GLN A 605 -6.05 -2.72 7.47
C GLN A 605 -4.73 -2.09 7.89
N ASP A 606 -4.27 -1.15 7.09
CA ASP A 606 -3.09 -0.34 7.35
C ASP A 606 -3.46 1.02 7.97
N ALA A 607 -4.77 1.34 8.04
CA ALA A 607 -5.32 2.50 8.74
C ALA A 607 -6.44 2.12 9.72
N ALA A 608 -6.79 3.07 10.60
CA ALA A 608 -7.88 2.93 11.55
C ALA A 608 -9.23 2.84 10.81
N LEU A 609 -9.98 1.77 11.07
CA LEU A 609 -11.32 1.56 10.50
C LEU A 609 -12.37 1.74 11.61
N THR A 610 -13.31 2.67 11.40
CA THR A 610 -14.46 2.84 12.29
C THR A 610 -15.72 2.28 11.65
N ILE A 611 -16.50 1.51 12.40
CA ILE A 611 -17.76 0.94 11.98
C ILE A 611 -18.89 1.20 12.97
N VAL A 612 -20.14 1.13 12.53
CA VAL A 612 -21.29 1.02 13.43
C VAL A 612 -21.55 -0.45 13.70
N ASP A 613 -22.08 -1.18 12.71
CA ASP A 613 -22.35 -2.61 12.80
C ASP A 613 -21.38 -3.40 11.89
N GLY A 614 -20.88 -4.54 12.38
CA GLY A 614 -19.93 -5.40 11.68
C GLY A 614 -20.25 -6.89 11.88
N THR A 615 -20.12 -7.69 10.84
CA THR A 615 -20.23 -9.17 10.93
C THR A 615 -19.12 -9.85 10.15
N TYR A 616 -18.28 -10.61 10.86
CA TYR A 616 -17.23 -11.45 10.30
C TYR A 616 -17.68 -12.91 10.33
N TYR A 617 -17.94 -13.47 9.15
CA TYR A 617 -18.43 -14.84 9.00
C TYR A 617 -17.30 -15.86 9.07
N SER A 618 -17.66 -17.11 9.38
CA SER A 618 -16.73 -18.23 9.47
C SER A 618 -15.91 -18.40 8.19
N GLY A 619 -14.58 -18.40 8.30
CA GLY A 619 -13.65 -18.50 7.17
C GLY A 619 -13.15 -17.16 6.62
N SER A 620 -13.65 -16.03 7.15
CA SER A 620 -12.99 -14.73 6.98
C SER A 620 -11.73 -14.66 7.84
N SER A 621 -10.69 -13.96 7.37
CA SER A 621 -9.51 -13.65 8.19
C SER A 621 -9.24 -12.15 8.23
N THR A 622 -8.62 -11.70 9.31
CA THR A 622 -8.16 -10.32 9.47
C THR A 622 -6.67 -10.29 9.76
N SER A 623 -5.90 -9.39 9.15
CA SER A 623 -4.47 -9.21 9.49
C SER A 623 -4.01 -7.75 9.44
N GLY A 624 -3.01 -7.38 10.25
CA GLY A 624 -2.43 -6.03 10.39
C GLY A 624 -2.37 -5.53 11.86
N VAL A 625 -1.92 -4.29 12.10
CA VAL A 625 -1.67 -3.73 13.45
C VAL A 625 -2.71 -2.75 14.02
N GLU A 626 -3.35 -1.92 13.18
CA GLU A 626 -4.44 -1.00 13.56
C GLU A 626 -5.71 -1.70 14.07
N ALA A 627 -6.51 -1.01 14.88
CA ALA A 627 -7.71 -1.55 15.52
C ALA A 627 -9.00 -1.29 14.71
N ILE A 628 -9.91 -2.26 14.73
CA ILE A 628 -11.30 -2.07 14.27
C ILE A 628 -12.09 -1.41 15.39
N THR A 629 -12.66 -0.22 15.14
CA THR A 629 -13.45 0.51 16.14
C THR A 629 -14.95 0.40 15.86
N SER A 630 -15.74 -0.22 16.74
CA SER A 630 -17.19 -0.38 16.58
C SER A 630 -18.01 0.49 17.55
N SER A 631 -19.03 1.17 17.04
CA SER A 631 -20.03 1.93 17.84
C SER A 631 -21.38 1.23 18.02
N GLY A 632 -21.58 0.08 17.36
CA GLY A 632 -22.82 -0.70 17.34
C GLY A 632 -22.57 -2.17 17.68
N THR A 633 -23.00 -3.09 16.83
CA THR A 633 -22.84 -4.54 17.04
C THR A 633 -21.72 -5.09 16.18
N LEU A 634 -20.69 -5.67 16.80
CA LEU A 634 -19.66 -6.45 16.12
C LEU A 634 -19.88 -7.94 16.41
N THR A 635 -20.15 -8.72 15.36
CA THR A 635 -20.28 -10.17 15.44
C THR A 635 -19.08 -10.85 14.78
N ILE A 636 -18.44 -11.79 15.47
CA ILE A 636 -17.32 -12.59 14.96
C ILE A 636 -17.69 -14.07 15.11
N GLU A 637 -17.98 -14.76 14.00
CA GLU A 637 -18.44 -16.15 14.08
C GLU A 637 -17.33 -17.11 14.54
N ASP A 638 -16.11 -16.90 14.04
CA ASP A 638 -14.91 -17.68 14.39
C ASP A 638 -13.86 -16.77 15.05
N ALA A 639 -13.86 -16.70 16.37
CA ALA A 639 -12.96 -15.82 17.11
C ALA A 639 -11.51 -16.34 17.15
N ASP A 640 -11.28 -17.64 16.92
CA ASP A 640 -9.94 -18.23 16.98
C ASP A 640 -9.05 -17.75 15.81
N THR A 641 -9.65 -17.38 14.67
CA THR A 641 -8.95 -16.89 13.48
C THR A 641 -8.90 -15.36 13.40
N PHE A 642 -9.52 -14.68 14.36
CA PHE A 642 -9.56 -13.22 14.44
C PHE A 642 -8.41 -12.70 15.31
N VAL A 643 -7.35 -12.20 14.66
CA VAL A 643 -6.08 -11.84 15.33
C VAL A 643 -5.84 -10.34 15.47
N ARG A 644 -6.83 -9.50 15.13
CA ARG A 644 -6.67 -8.04 15.10
C ARG A 644 -7.23 -7.32 16.32
N PRO A 645 -6.59 -6.24 16.79
CA PRO A 645 -7.12 -5.43 17.88
C PRO A 645 -8.54 -4.95 17.58
N VAL A 646 -9.43 -5.09 18.55
CA VAL A 646 -10.81 -4.60 18.48
C VAL A 646 -10.96 -3.45 19.46
N THR A 647 -11.62 -2.37 19.08
CA THR A 647 -12.05 -1.30 19.97
C THR A 647 -13.58 -1.22 19.97
N MET A 648 -14.21 -1.40 21.13
CA MET A 648 -15.67 -1.33 21.29
C MET A 648 -16.01 -0.02 22.02
N LEU A 649 -16.75 0.89 21.38
CA LEU A 649 -17.17 2.15 21.99
C LEU A 649 -18.31 1.93 22.99
N SER A 650 -18.53 2.89 23.89
CA SER A 650 -19.61 2.84 24.89
C SER A 650 -20.99 2.54 24.27
N GLY A 651 -21.70 1.53 24.79
CA GLY A 651 -23.04 1.13 24.34
C GLY A 651 -23.08 0.13 23.18
N SER A 652 -21.91 -0.34 22.73
CA SER A 652 -21.78 -1.35 21.67
C SER A 652 -21.97 -2.80 22.17
N THR A 653 -22.03 -3.76 21.26
CA THR A 653 -22.15 -5.20 21.56
C THR A 653 -21.10 -5.96 20.77
N LEU A 654 -20.28 -6.78 21.44
CA LEU A 654 -19.42 -7.77 20.80
C LEU A 654 -20.03 -9.15 21.03
N ASP A 655 -20.31 -9.86 19.94
CA ASP A 655 -20.78 -11.24 19.96
C ASP A 655 -19.74 -12.13 19.27
N THR A 656 -19.32 -13.20 19.95
CA THR A 656 -18.46 -14.23 19.35
C THR A 656 -19.21 -15.56 19.35
N THR A 657 -19.42 -16.15 18.18
CA THR A 657 -20.21 -17.40 18.09
C THR A 657 -19.41 -18.62 18.54
N THR A 658 -18.13 -18.71 18.15
CA THR A 658 -17.22 -19.81 18.51
C THR A 658 -15.80 -19.31 18.76
N GLY A 659 -14.99 -20.10 19.47
CA GLY A 659 -13.57 -19.82 19.71
C GLY A 659 -13.26 -18.90 20.90
N THR A 660 -12.01 -18.46 20.98
CA THR A 660 -11.48 -17.44 21.88
C THR A 660 -10.87 -16.35 21.01
N LEU A 661 -11.32 -15.10 21.19
CA LEU A 661 -10.75 -13.93 20.52
C LEU A 661 -9.24 -13.86 20.82
N ASP A 662 -8.43 -14.18 19.82
CA ASP A 662 -6.97 -14.18 19.90
C ASP A 662 -6.38 -12.81 19.56
N SER A 663 -7.01 -11.76 20.09
CA SER A 663 -6.63 -10.38 19.86
C SER A 663 -6.90 -9.51 21.09
N SER A 664 -6.24 -8.36 21.15
CA SER A 664 -6.50 -7.38 22.22
C SER A 664 -7.85 -6.72 22.00
N LEU A 665 -8.77 -6.91 22.94
CA LEU A 665 -10.03 -6.17 22.99
C LEU A 665 -9.85 -4.91 23.82
N THR A 666 -10.07 -3.74 23.22
CA THR A 666 -10.12 -2.44 23.90
C THR A 666 -11.58 -2.04 24.08
N VAL A 667 -12.04 -1.79 25.30
CA VAL A 667 -13.34 -1.15 25.52
C VAL A 667 -13.11 0.34 25.80
N ALA A 668 -13.65 1.20 24.95
CA ALA A 668 -13.40 2.63 24.94
C ALA A 668 -14.66 3.43 25.34
N ASN A 669 -14.51 4.36 26.29
CA ASN A 669 -15.60 5.29 26.62
C ASN A 669 -15.56 6.50 25.67
N GLY A 670 -16.73 6.95 25.18
CA GLY A 670 -16.80 8.11 24.29
C GLY A 670 -16.45 9.41 25.04
N TYR A 671 -15.82 10.35 24.33
CA TYR A 671 -15.54 11.71 24.82
C TYR A 671 -16.82 12.33 25.41
N ASN A 672 -16.80 12.73 26.68
CA ASN A 672 -17.92 13.38 27.39
C ASN A 672 -19.20 12.55 27.64
N THR A 673 -19.19 11.22 27.48
CA THR A 673 -20.34 10.39 27.86
C THR A 673 -20.11 9.74 29.24
N PRO A 674 -20.99 9.97 30.24
CA PRO A 674 -21.00 9.17 31.47
C PRO A 674 -21.05 7.68 31.11
N PRO A 675 -20.57 6.76 31.96
CA PRO A 675 -20.62 5.32 31.71
C PRO A 675 -22.07 4.81 31.81
N GLY A 676 -22.89 5.14 30.81
CA GLY A 676 -24.27 4.72 30.62
C GLY A 676 -24.48 3.82 29.41
N GLY A 677 -23.45 3.68 28.55
CA GLY A 677 -23.42 2.69 27.48
C GLY A 677 -22.66 1.45 27.96
N THR A 678 -23.34 0.50 28.57
CA THR A 678 -22.71 -0.80 28.89
C THR A 678 -22.37 -1.51 27.59
N THR A 679 -21.09 -1.72 27.31
CA THR A 679 -20.66 -2.61 26.23
C THR A 679 -21.02 -4.05 26.59
N THR A 680 -21.80 -4.72 25.75
CA THR A 680 -22.25 -6.10 26.00
C THR A 680 -21.23 -7.09 25.42
N LEU A 681 -20.65 -7.94 26.27
CA LEU A 681 -19.64 -8.96 25.92
C LEU A 681 -20.07 -10.38 26.37
N ASP A 682 -21.38 -10.62 26.52
CA ASP A 682 -21.87 -11.87 27.12
C ASP A 682 -21.48 -13.09 26.28
N GLY A 683 -20.89 -14.11 26.92
CA GLY A 683 -20.41 -15.32 26.26
C GLY A 683 -19.09 -15.20 25.48
N VAL A 684 -18.49 -14.00 25.38
CA VAL A 684 -17.22 -13.79 24.67
C VAL A 684 -16.03 -14.35 25.44
N ARG A 685 -15.17 -15.11 24.76
CA ARG A 685 -13.88 -15.59 25.29
C ARG A 685 -12.77 -14.77 24.65
N MET A 686 -11.78 -14.31 25.41
CA MET A 686 -10.68 -13.46 24.91
C MET A 686 -9.36 -13.74 25.62
N THR A 687 -8.24 -13.48 24.93
CA THR A 687 -6.88 -13.68 25.47
C THR A 687 -6.32 -12.42 26.13
N ASP A 688 -6.71 -11.23 25.67
CA ASP A 688 -6.24 -9.95 26.20
C ASP A 688 -7.36 -8.89 26.18
N LEU A 689 -7.64 -8.27 27.34
CA LEU A 689 -8.68 -7.27 27.53
C LEU A 689 -8.05 -5.99 28.09
N VAL A 690 -8.03 -4.96 27.26
CA VAL A 690 -7.58 -3.62 27.56
C VAL A 690 -8.81 -2.72 27.72
N PHE A 691 -8.75 -1.76 28.63
CA PHE A 691 -9.75 -0.70 28.69
C PHE A 691 -9.05 0.61 28.35
N SER A 692 -9.50 1.32 27.32
CA SER A 692 -8.99 2.65 27.00
C SER A 692 -9.97 3.68 27.53
N TYR A 693 -9.53 4.38 28.57
CA TYR A 693 -10.25 5.51 29.11
C TYR A 693 -9.67 6.78 28.51
N ASP A 694 -10.51 7.76 28.21
CA ASP A 694 -10.00 9.12 28.11
C ASP A 694 -9.32 9.46 29.45
N ASN A 695 -8.28 10.29 29.42
CA ASN A 695 -7.52 10.70 30.61
C ASN A 695 -8.38 11.43 31.68
N GLU A 696 -9.71 11.48 31.53
CA GLU A 696 -10.65 12.19 32.39
C GLU A 696 -11.68 11.27 33.09
N SER A 697 -11.80 9.99 32.74
CA SER A 697 -12.65 9.04 33.48
C SER A 697 -11.93 8.58 34.76
N PRO A 698 -12.39 8.93 35.98
CA PRO A 698 -11.66 8.63 37.19
C PRO A 698 -11.75 7.13 37.51
N VAL A 699 -10.59 6.48 37.69
CA VAL A 699 -10.46 5.05 38.02
C VAL A 699 -9.73 4.89 39.34
N PHE A 700 -10.18 3.95 40.17
CA PHE A 700 -9.46 3.53 41.36
C PHE A 700 -8.86 2.13 41.14
N PRO A 701 -7.54 2.02 40.89
CA PRO A 701 -6.84 0.74 40.87
C PRO A 701 -6.60 0.23 42.30
N ILE A 702 -7.18 -0.91 42.63
CA ILE A 702 -7.07 -1.58 43.93
C ILE A 702 -6.14 -2.78 43.76
N GLN A 703 -4.87 -2.60 44.16
CA GLN A 703 -3.87 -3.67 44.12
C GLN A 703 -4.15 -4.71 45.22
N MET A 704 -4.26 -5.97 44.83
CA MET A 704 -4.67 -7.06 45.72
C MET A 704 -3.72 -8.26 45.65
N ASP A 705 -3.45 -8.89 46.79
CA ASP A 705 -2.95 -10.28 46.86
C ASP A 705 -4.11 -11.27 46.65
N ALA A 706 -3.80 -12.56 46.50
CA ALA A 706 -4.81 -13.61 46.47
C ALA A 706 -5.60 -13.64 47.79
N GLY A 707 -6.92 -13.55 47.73
CA GLY A 707 -7.76 -13.42 48.93
C GLY A 707 -9.11 -12.79 48.68
N LEU A 708 -9.80 -12.38 49.75
CA LEU A 708 -11.09 -11.70 49.66
C LEU A 708 -10.89 -10.21 49.38
N MET A 709 -11.41 -9.71 48.25
CA MET A 709 -11.59 -8.29 48.00
C MET A 709 -13.03 -7.91 48.40
N ASP A 710 -13.19 -7.22 49.53
CA ASP A 710 -14.49 -6.77 50.06
C ASP A 710 -14.64 -5.25 50.09
N PHE A 711 -13.86 -4.51 49.28
CA PHE A 711 -14.08 -3.07 49.14
C PHE A 711 -15.53 -2.76 48.77
N SER A 712 -16.07 -1.70 49.36
CA SER A 712 -17.37 -1.15 49.00
C SER A 712 -17.28 0.32 48.68
N ILE A 713 -18.15 0.76 47.78
CA ILE A 713 -18.40 2.15 47.48
C ILE A 713 -19.88 2.47 47.73
N THR A 714 -20.17 3.50 48.53
CA THR A 714 -21.55 3.92 48.81
C THR A 714 -21.77 5.36 48.39
N ASN A 715 -23.03 5.70 48.08
CA ASN A 715 -23.46 6.99 47.54
C ASN A 715 -22.84 7.36 46.17
N ALA A 716 -22.11 6.44 45.53
CA ALA A 716 -21.64 6.59 44.17
C ALA A 716 -22.77 6.34 43.16
N SER A 717 -22.67 6.98 41.99
CA SER A 717 -23.52 6.69 40.86
C SER A 717 -22.80 5.71 39.93
N ASN A 718 -23.49 4.66 39.49
CA ASN A 718 -23.01 3.62 38.57
C ASN A 718 -21.65 3.00 38.96
N PRO A 719 -21.53 2.37 40.14
CA PRO A 719 -20.30 1.65 40.47
C PRO A 719 -20.10 0.46 39.53
N PHE A 720 -18.89 0.33 38.99
CA PHE A 720 -18.51 -0.78 38.13
C PHE A 720 -17.13 -1.31 38.53
N TRP A 721 -17.04 -2.63 38.66
CA TRP A 721 -15.86 -3.34 39.14
C TRP A 721 -15.39 -4.31 38.07
N ILE A 722 -14.07 -4.38 37.89
CA ILE A 722 -13.41 -5.32 36.99
C ILE A 722 -12.38 -6.09 37.80
N PHE A 723 -12.45 -7.41 37.77
CA PHE A 723 -11.56 -8.29 38.52
C PHE A 723 -10.41 -8.81 37.62
N PRO A 724 -9.27 -9.21 38.22
CA PRO A 724 -8.13 -9.77 37.49
C PRO A 724 -8.44 -10.98 36.61
N ASP A 725 -9.52 -11.72 36.90
CA ASP A 725 -9.97 -12.88 36.14
C ASP A 725 -10.88 -12.52 34.94
N GLY A 726 -11.03 -11.22 34.65
CA GLY A 726 -11.88 -10.69 33.58
C GLY A 726 -13.36 -10.60 33.95
N THR A 727 -13.78 -11.11 35.12
CA THR A 727 -15.18 -10.97 35.56
C THR A 727 -15.48 -9.54 36.00
N THR A 728 -16.76 -9.14 36.00
CA THR A 728 -17.19 -7.78 36.36
C THR A 728 -18.33 -7.78 37.39
N SER A 729 -18.58 -6.63 38.03
CA SER A 729 -19.71 -6.43 38.95
C SER A 729 -20.20 -4.99 38.92
N THR A 730 -21.49 -4.76 39.15
CA THR A 730 -22.10 -3.44 39.35
C THR A 730 -22.63 -3.23 40.77
N ALA A 731 -22.30 -4.14 41.69
CA ALA A 731 -22.77 -4.06 43.07
C ALA A 731 -21.96 -3.02 43.87
N ASP A 732 -22.60 -2.29 44.78
CA ASP A 732 -21.91 -1.39 45.73
C ASP A 732 -20.83 -2.09 46.56
N ARG A 733 -20.94 -3.42 46.73
CA ARG A 733 -19.99 -4.28 47.42
C ARG A 733 -19.94 -5.68 46.79
N PRO A 734 -18.97 -5.97 45.91
CA PRO A 734 -18.92 -7.26 45.21
C PRO A 734 -18.48 -8.46 46.05
N ALA A 735 -17.66 -8.25 47.09
CA ALA A 735 -17.13 -9.31 47.96
C ALA A 735 -16.50 -10.51 47.20
N LYS A 736 -15.60 -10.23 46.25
CA LYS A 736 -15.02 -11.23 45.33
C LYS A 736 -13.80 -11.88 45.97
N THR A 737 -13.72 -13.22 45.95
CA THR A 737 -12.48 -13.95 46.24
C THR A 737 -11.61 -14.08 44.99
N LEU A 738 -10.38 -13.57 45.05
CA LEU A 738 -9.37 -13.63 43.99
C LEU A 738 -8.50 -14.88 44.16
N ALA A 739 -8.36 -15.67 43.09
CA ALA A 739 -7.56 -16.91 43.11
C ALA A 739 -6.04 -16.67 43.08
N SER A 740 -5.62 -15.51 42.57
CA SER A 740 -4.24 -15.03 42.49
C SER A 740 -4.21 -13.53 42.75
N ALA A 741 -3.02 -13.00 43.04
CA ALA A 741 -2.80 -11.56 43.10
C ALA A 741 -3.15 -10.88 41.77
N GLY A 742 -3.58 -9.62 41.82
CA GLY A 742 -3.90 -8.82 40.65
C GLY A 742 -4.56 -7.48 41.02
N THR A 743 -4.81 -6.66 40.00
CA THR A 743 -5.48 -5.37 40.16
C THR A 743 -6.99 -5.51 39.98
N VAL A 744 -7.77 -5.03 40.95
CA VAL A 744 -9.20 -4.76 40.76
C VAL A 744 -9.37 -3.31 40.36
N TYR A 745 -10.16 -3.03 39.33
CA TYR A 745 -10.45 -1.66 38.90
C TYR A 745 -11.87 -1.28 39.31
N LEU A 746 -12.01 -0.16 40.03
CA LEU A 746 -13.29 0.42 40.41
C LEU A 746 -13.54 1.74 39.66
N PHE A 747 -14.73 1.86 39.11
CA PHE A 747 -15.25 3.04 38.41
C PHE A 747 -16.53 3.52 39.08
N CYS A 748 -16.78 4.82 38.97
CA CYS A 748 -18.08 5.43 39.20
C CYS A 748 -18.18 6.75 38.42
N ASP A 749 -19.36 7.36 38.38
CA ASP A 749 -19.54 8.61 37.63
C ASP A 749 -18.68 9.77 38.14
N ASP A 750 -18.44 9.85 39.46
CA ASP A 750 -17.74 10.97 40.10
C ASP A 750 -17.24 10.61 41.50
N PHE A 751 -15.93 10.39 41.65
CA PHE A 751 -15.29 10.15 42.95
C PHE A 751 -15.17 11.41 43.83
N THR A 752 -15.42 12.61 43.29
CA THR A 752 -15.31 13.87 44.02
C THR A 752 -16.60 14.23 44.78
N LYS A 753 -17.67 13.46 44.57
CA LYS A 753 -18.97 13.67 45.20
C LYS A 753 -18.85 13.78 46.73
N SER A 754 -19.48 14.81 47.29
CA SER A 754 -19.26 15.23 48.67
C SER A 754 -19.74 14.27 49.77
N ASP A 755 -20.40 13.17 49.42
CA ASP A 755 -20.92 12.17 50.35
C ASP A 755 -20.48 10.73 50.01
N ILE A 756 -19.55 10.57 49.06
CA ILE A 756 -19.03 9.27 48.67
C ILE A 756 -18.20 8.65 49.79
N GLN A 757 -18.29 7.33 49.94
CA GLN A 757 -17.54 6.60 50.96
C GLN A 757 -16.88 5.38 50.34
N ILE A 758 -15.59 5.21 50.63
CA ILE A 758 -14.84 3.99 50.34
C ILE A 758 -14.46 3.32 51.67
N ASN A 759 -14.82 2.04 51.78
CA ASN A 759 -14.50 1.19 52.92
C ASN A 759 -13.84 -0.08 52.42
N ASP A 760 -12.75 -0.51 53.05
CA ASP A 760 -12.08 -1.77 52.73
C ASP A 760 -12.87 -3.01 53.21
N ASN A 761 -13.75 -2.86 54.20
CA ASN A 761 -14.56 -3.91 54.84
C ASN A 761 -13.80 -5.21 55.16
N GLU A 762 -12.71 -5.12 55.92
CA GLU A 762 -11.92 -6.30 56.31
C GLU A 762 -11.19 -6.97 55.13
N THR A 763 -10.91 -6.21 54.07
CA THR A 763 -9.94 -6.61 53.05
C THR A 763 -8.51 -6.70 53.64
N ASN A 764 -8.25 -6.06 54.80
CA ASN A 764 -7.08 -6.29 55.65
C ASN A 764 -5.73 -6.29 54.89
N ALA A 765 -4.91 -7.35 55.05
CA ALA A 765 -3.55 -7.43 54.55
C ALA A 765 -3.49 -7.84 53.07
N GLU A 766 -4.63 -8.21 52.49
CA GLU A 766 -4.76 -8.56 51.09
C GLU A 766 -4.71 -7.30 50.20
N TYR A 767 -4.96 -6.10 50.74
CA TYR A 767 -4.78 -4.84 50.02
C TYR A 767 -3.30 -4.42 50.00
N LEU A 768 -2.75 -4.28 48.79
CA LEU A 768 -1.35 -3.96 48.49
C LEU A 768 -1.16 -2.56 47.87
N GLY A 769 -2.17 -1.70 47.89
CA GLY A 769 -2.13 -0.41 47.19
C GLY A 769 -1.22 0.64 47.83
N ASP A 770 -0.92 1.68 47.06
CA ASP A 770 -0.30 2.90 47.56
C ASP A 770 -1.37 3.98 47.81
N LEU A 771 -1.16 4.88 48.78
CA LEU A 771 -2.05 6.01 49.00
C LEU A 771 -2.17 6.92 47.76
N SER A 772 -1.14 6.97 46.90
CA SER A 772 -1.19 7.71 45.63
C SER A 772 -2.18 7.14 44.62
N ASP A 773 -2.58 5.88 44.80
CA ASP A 773 -3.52 5.19 43.90
C ASP A 773 -4.99 5.54 44.23
N LEU A 774 -5.24 6.22 45.36
CA LEU A 774 -6.58 6.58 45.77
C LEU A 774 -7.22 7.55 44.78
N PRO A 775 -8.52 7.41 44.50
CA PRO A 775 -9.22 8.34 43.63
C PRO A 775 -9.39 9.70 44.32
N ALA A 776 -9.85 10.71 43.58
CA ALA A 776 -10.03 12.09 44.06
C ALA A 776 -11.18 12.25 45.09
N LEU A 777 -11.07 11.59 46.23
CA LEU A 777 -12.05 11.62 47.32
C LEU A 777 -12.01 12.95 48.08
N THR A 778 -13.18 13.49 48.41
CA THR A 778 -13.31 14.76 49.15
C THR A 778 -13.91 14.60 50.55
N TYR A 779 -14.47 13.43 50.88
CA TYR A 779 -15.30 13.27 52.07
C TYR A 779 -14.79 12.23 53.07
N TYR A 780 -14.76 10.94 52.70
CA TYR A 780 -14.59 9.84 53.64
C TYR A 780 -13.62 8.77 53.14
N LEU A 781 -12.65 8.41 53.98
CA LEU A 781 -11.76 7.25 53.79
C LEU A 781 -11.58 6.46 55.10
N ASP A 782 -11.81 5.15 55.04
CA ASP A 782 -11.51 4.21 56.13
C ASP A 782 -10.67 3.04 55.61
N LEU A 783 -9.42 2.97 56.06
CA LEU A 783 -8.51 1.85 55.84
C LEU A 783 -8.20 1.17 57.18
N TYR A 784 -8.76 -0.02 57.36
CA TYR A 784 -8.62 -0.80 58.59
C TYR A 784 -7.78 -2.06 58.36
N ASN A 785 -6.72 -2.23 59.15
CA ASN A 785 -5.80 -3.39 59.07
C ASN A 785 -5.12 -3.58 57.71
N CYS A 786 -5.08 -2.53 56.88
CA CYS A 786 -4.31 -2.49 55.64
C CYS A 786 -2.80 -2.38 55.93
N SER A 787 -2.20 -3.43 56.50
CA SER A 787 -0.82 -3.40 56.99
C SER A 787 0.24 -3.34 55.89
N LEU A 788 -0.13 -3.71 54.66
CA LEU A 788 0.74 -3.69 53.49
C LEU A 788 0.61 -2.42 52.64
N VAL A 789 -0.38 -1.55 52.92
CA VAL A 789 -0.55 -0.28 52.18
C VAL A 789 0.67 0.62 52.33
N THR A 790 1.18 1.15 51.22
CA THR A 790 2.32 2.08 51.19
C THR A 790 1.89 3.51 50.88
N GLY A 791 2.83 4.44 50.76
CA GLY A 791 2.57 5.85 50.45
C GLY A 791 2.82 6.82 51.60
N SER A 792 2.69 8.11 51.30
CA SER A 792 2.82 9.21 52.24
C SER A 792 1.46 9.83 52.55
N LEU A 793 1.30 10.44 53.73
CA LEU A 793 0.13 11.27 54.03
C LEU A 793 -0.09 12.39 53.00
N ALA A 794 0.97 12.86 52.31
CA ALA A 794 0.89 13.83 51.23
C ALA A 794 0.17 13.32 49.98
N ASP A 795 0.07 12.00 49.82
CA ASP A 795 -0.62 11.36 48.70
C ASP A 795 -2.12 11.18 48.98
N LEU A 796 -2.58 11.49 50.20
CA LEU A 796 -4.00 11.41 50.54
C LEU A 796 -4.82 12.38 49.67
N PRO A 797 -6.03 11.96 49.26
CA PRO A 797 -6.93 12.84 48.54
C PRO A 797 -7.43 13.98 49.45
N ALA A 798 -8.04 15.01 48.86
CA ALA A 798 -8.42 16.25 49.54
C ALA A 798 -9.65 16.11 50.46
N LEU A 799 -9.57 15.18 51.42
CA LEU A 799 -10.63 14.85 52.38
C LEU A 799 -10.92 16.01 53.35
N THR A 800 -12.20 16.30 53.56
CA THR A 800 -12.65 17.42 54.40
C THR A 800 -13.32 16.97 55.70
N TYR A 801 -13.72 15.70 55.80
CA TYR A 801 -14.58 15.22 56.89
C TYR A 801 -13.97 14.09 57.72
N TYR A 802 -13.64 12.95 57.10
CA TYR A 802 -13.30 11.74 57.84
C TYR A 802 -12.08 11.02 57.26
N LEU A 803 -11.10 10.74 58.13
CA LEU A 803 -9.97 9.87 57.83
C LEU A 803 -9.72 8.89 58.97
N ARG A 804 -9.69 7.59 58.64
CA ARG A 804 -9.18 6.54 59.51
C ARG A 804 -8.08 5.74 58.82
N LEU A 805 -6.90 5.73 59.43
CA LEU A 805 -5.81 4.79 59.13
C LEU A 805 -5.51 3.99 60.40
N HIS A 806 -5.91 2.71 60.42
CA HIS A 806 -5.71 1.81 61.56
C HIS A 806 -4.83 0.63 61.17
N ASN A 807 -3.69 0.46 61.83
CA ASN A 807 -2.70 -0.58 61.53
C ASN A 807 -2.09 -0.50 60.12
N CYS A 808 -2.08 0.69 59.51
CA CYS A 808 -1.38 1.00 58.27
C CYS A 808 0.10 1.31 58.58
N THR A 809 0.87 0.29 58.96
CA THR A 809 2.22 0.45 59.53
C THR A 809 3.26 0.98 58.55
N ASN A 810 3.05 0.79 57.25
CA ASN A 810 3.99 1.21 56.21
C ASN A 810 3.73 2.62 55.67
N VAL A 811 2.62 3.28 56.07
CA VAL A 811 2.31 4.66 55.70
C VAL A 811 3.30 5.62 56.36
N THR A 812 3.85 6.53 55.56
CA THR A 812 4.83 7.55 55.96
C THR A 812 4.24 8.96 55.84
N GLY A 813 5.03 10.01 56.05
CA GLY A 813 4.61 11.41 55.88
C GLY A 813 4.50 12.20 57.19
N SER A 814 4.20 13.48 57.06
CA SER A 814 4.04 14.41 58.19
C SER A 814 2.57 14.70 58.46
N LEU A 815 2.22 15.02 59.71
CA LEU A 815 0.89 15.58 60.05
C LEU A 815 0.58 16.85 59.25
N ALA A 816 1.61 17.61 58.82
CA ALA A 816 1.46 18.79 57.97
C ALA A 816 0.90 18.49 56.56
N ASP A 817 1.00 17.23 56.14
CA ASP A 817 0.52 16.77 54.85
C ASP A 817 -0.94 16.29 54.92
N LEU A 818 -1.55 16.25 56.12
CA LEU A 818 -2.93 15.84 56.27
C LEU A 818 -3.89 16.78 55.51
N PRO A 819 -4.95 16.23 54.90
CA PRO A 819 -5.95 17.05 54.24
C PRO A 819 -6.73 17.87 55.28
N ALA A 820 -7.47 18.88 54.81
CA ALA A 820 -8.16 19.88 55.64
C ALA A 820 -9.42 19.33 56.37
N LEU A 821 -9.22 18.29 57.18
CA LEU A 821 -10.26 17.60 57.93
C LEU A 821 -10.84 18.48 59.04
N THR A 822 -12.16 18.46 59.16
CA THR A 822 -12.88 19.29 60.16
C THR A 822 -13.50 18.48 61.30
N TYR A 823 -13.65 17.17 61.13
CA TYR A 823 -14.49 16.35 62.02
C TYR A 823 -13.74 15.19 62.69
N TYR A 824 -13.19 14.25 61.91
CA TYR A 824 -12.68 12.99 62.44
C TYR A 824 -11.31 12.64 61.87
N LEU A 825 -10.33 12.46 62.77
CA LEU A 825 -9.02 11.90 62.43
C LEU A 825 -8.66 10.76 63.41
N ARG A 826 -8.33 9.61 62.84
CA ARG A 826 -7.75 8.49 63.58
C ARG A 826 -6.54 7.93 62.86
N LEU A 827 -5.37 8.09 63.47
CA LEU A 827 -4.14 7.40 63.14
C LEU A 827 -3.78 6.48 64.31
N THR A 828 -3.75 5.18 64.08
CA THR A 828 -3.43 4.20 65.13
C THR A 828 -2.44 3.19 64.60
N ASN A 829 -1.32 3.01 65.31
CA ASN A 829 -0.19 2.17 64.87
C ASN A 829 0.42 2.64 63.54
N CYS A 830 0.31 3.93 63.22
CA CYS A 830 1.00 4.59 62.11
C CYS A 830 2.39 5.04 62.58
N THR A 831 3.29 4.08 62.87
CA THR A 831 4.56 4.33 63.57
C THR A 831 5.55 5.19 62.78
N ASN A 832 5.40 5.25 61.45
CA ASN A 832 6.28 5.99 60.57
C ASN A 832 5.79 7.43 60.27
N VAL A 833 4.61 7.82 60.79
CA VAL A 833 4.08 9.18 60.67
C VAL A 833 4.83 10.12 61.61
N THR A 834 5.24 11.27 61.08
CA THR A 834 6.00 12.33 61.76
C THR A 834 5.18 13.63 61.83
N GLY A 835 5.74 14.71 62.35
CA GLY A 835 5.09 16.03 62.41
C GLY A 835 4.77 16.50 63.83
N SER A 836 4.20 17.70 63.94
CA SER A 836 3.83 18.34 65.20
C SER A 836 2.31 18.39 65.39
N LEU A 837 1.82 18.44 66.62
CA LEU A 837 0.41 18.73 66.92
C LEU A 837 -0.06 20.07 66.30
N ALA A 838 0.85 21.05 66.15
CA ALA A 838 0.57 22.32 65.47
C ALA A 838 0.21 22.18 63.98
N ASP A 839 0.54 21.05 63.39
CA ASP A 839 0.27 20.76 61.98
C ASP A 839 -1.11 20.11 61.80
N LEU A 840 -1.82 19.77 62.89
CA LEU A 840 -3.12 19.12 62.80
C LEU A 840 -4.16 20.03 62.12
N PRO A 841 -5.07 19.46 61.32
CA PRO A 841 -6.16 20.23 60.75
C PRO A 841 -7.15 20.67 61.83
N ALA A 842 -8.02 21.63 61.51
CA ALA A 842 -8.95 22.29 62.44
C ALA A 842 -10.13 21.39 62.88
N LEU A 843 -9.81 20.25 63.49
CA LEU A 843 -10.74 19.24 63.96
C LEU A 843 -11.57 19.74 65.14
N THR A 844 -12.87 19.46 65.12
CA THR A 844 -13.81 19.91 66.16
C THR A 844 -14.35 18.80 67.05
N TYR A 845 -14.22 17.53 66.63
CA TYR A 845 -14.93 16.42 67.27
C TYR A 845 -14.01 15.32 67.78
N TYR A 846 -13.26 14.65 66.90
CA TYR A 846 -12.54 13.42 67.25
C TYR A 846 -11.09 13.44 66.75
N LEU A 847 -10.15 13.27 67.68
CA LEU A 847 -8.74 13.03 67.39
C LEU A 847 -8.24 11.80 68.13
N ARG A 848 -7.60 10.90 67.39
CA ARG A 848 -6.88 9.76 67.96
C ARG A 848 -5.56 9.56 67.22
N LEU A 849 -4.45 9.79 67.93
CA LEU A 849 -3.09 9.47 67.53
C LEU A 849 -2.52 8.46 68.53
N ASP A 850 -2.70 7.17 68.27
CA ASP A 850 -2.22 6.13 69.18
C ASP A 850 -1.02 5.41 68.57
N ASN A 851 0.02 5.20 69.38
CA ASN A 851 1.31 4.62 68.98
C ASN A 851 1.96 5.36 67.80
N CYS A 852 1.71 6.67 67.68
CA CYS A 852 2.36 7.55 66.71
C CYS A 852 3.63 8.14 67.35
N THR A 853 4.62 7.28 67.61
CA THR A 853 5.76 7.61 68.48
C THR A 853 6.66 8.74 67.98
N ASN A 854 6.63 9.03 66.67
CA ASN A 854 7.42 10.09 66.05
C ASN A 854 6.69 11.44 65.96
N VAL A 855 5.44 11.51 66.43
CA VAL A 855 4.68 12.78 66.54
C VAL A 855 5.18 13.59 67.74
N THR A 856 5.41 14.87 67.50
CA THR A 856 5.89 15.88 68.47
C THR A 856 4.84 16.97 68.66
N GLY A 857 5.15 18.03 69.41
CA GLY A 857 4.29 19.21 69.56
C GLY A 857 3.72 19.37 70.97
N ASP A 858 3.12 20.53 71.23
CA ASP A 858 2.58 20.90 72.54
C ASP A 858 1.05 20.69 72.59
N LEU A 859 0.50 20.34 73.75
CA LEU A 859 -0.95 20.26 73.94
C LEU A 859 -1.67 21.59 73.65
N ALA A 860 -0.99 22.74 73.79
CA ALA A 860 -1.55 24.04 73.45
C ALA A 860 -1.84 24.22 71.95
N ASP A 861 -1.24 23.39 71.11
CA ASP A 861 -1.44 23.40 69.66
C ASP A 861 -2.62 22.51 69.22
N LEU A 862 -3.27 21.79 70.14
CA LEU A 862 -4.40 20.93 69.81
C LEU A 862 -5.57 21.76 69.23
N PRO A 863 -6.28 21.20 68.24
CA PRO A 863 -7.47 21.85 67.71
C PRO A 863 -8.60 21.86 68.77
N ALA A 864 -9.63 22.69 68.55
CA ALA A 864 -10.72 22.94 69.49
C ALA A 864 -11.72 21.75 69.59
N LEU A 865 -11.22 20.58 70.00
CA LEU A 865 -11.96 19.33 70.11
C LEU A 865 -12.98 19.38 71.26
N THR A 866 -14.17 18.86 71.00
CA THR A 866 -15.28 18.88 71.98
C THR A 866 -15.59 17.52 72.58
N TYR A 867 -15.17 16.43 71.94
CA TYR A 867 -15.66 15.09 72.28
C TYR A 867 -14.57 14.11 72.70
N TYR A 868 -13.59 13.83 71.83
CA TYR A 868 -12.64 12.73 72.03
C TYR A 868 -11.20 13.13 71.69
N LEU A 869 -10.29 12.89 72.62
CA LEU A 869 -8.85 12.97 72.42
C LEU A 869 -8.15 11.71 72.94
N SER A 870 -7.31 11.11 72.10
CA SER A 870 -6.37 10.07 72.52
C SER A 870 -5.00 10.29 71.86
N LEU A 871 -3.96 10.38 72.67
CA LEU A 871 -2.55 10.48 72.26
C LEU A 871 -1.72 9.32 72.85
N THR A 872 -2.29 8.12 72.92
CA THR A 872 -1.67 7.03 73.69
C THR A 872 -0.30 6.65 73.11
N ALA A 873 0.72 6.60 73.97
CA ALA A 873 2.12 6.34 73.60
C ALA A 873 2.75 7.36 72.63
N CYS A 874 2.22 8.58 72.56
CA CYS A 874 2.89 9.72 71.92
C CYS A 874 3.92 10.32 72.89
N THR A 875 5.05 9.64 73.03
CA THR A 875 6.08 9.92 74.05
C THR A 875 6.82 11.25 73.88
N ASN A 876 6.81 11.82 72.66
CA ASN A 876 7.47 13.08 72.33
C ASN A 876 6.54 14.32 72.38
N VAL A 877 5.26 14.14 72.73
CA VAL A 877 4.31 15.24 72.92
C VAL A 877 4.54 15.91 74.28
N THR A 878 4.67 17.22 74.28
CA THR A 878 4.87 18.06 75.47
C THR A 878 3.61 18.86 75.82
N GLY A 879 3.66 19.69 76.86
CA GLY A 879 2.62 20.65 77.17
C GLY A 879 1.93 20.43 78.51
N SER A 880 0.98 21.29 78.82
CA SER A 880 0.22 21.28 80.07
C SER A 880 -1.20 20.80 79.83
N LEU A 881 -1.76 20.00 80.75
CA LEU A 881 -3.18 19.64 80.74
C LEU A 881 -4.10 20.86 80.77
N ALA A 882 -3.61 22.01 81.29
CA ALA A 882 -4.36 23.26 81.34
C ALA A 882 -4.77 23.79 79.95
N ASP A 883 -4.03 23.40 78.92
CA ASP A 883 -4.24 23.84 77.54
C ASP A 883 -5.19 22.91 76.76
N LEU A 884 -5.67 21.82 77.39
CA LEU A 884 -6.60 20.90 76.75
C LEU A 884 -7.93 21.58 76.39
N PRO A 885 -8.52 21.22 75.23
CA PRO A 885 -9.83 21.73 74.85
C PRO A 885 -10.92 21.12 75.73
N ALA A 886 -12.14 21.68 75.68
CA ALA A 886 -13.26 21.33 76.57
C ALA A 886 -13.91 19.98 76.19
N LEU A 887 -13.17 18.89 76.34
CA LEU A 887 -13.60 17.53 76.01
C LEU A 887 -14.72 17.05 76.93
N THR A 888 -15.74 16.42 76.33
CA THR A 888 -16.95 15.96 77.03
C THR A 888 -17.02 14.44 77.22
N TYR A 889 -16.27 13.65 76.45
CA TYR A 889 -16.38 12.18 76.51
C TYR A 889 -15.09 11.47 76.91
N SER A 890 -14.00 11.58 76.14
CA SER A 890 -12.76 10.85 76.44
C SER A 890 -11.50 11.70 76.33
N LEU A 891 -10.62 11.52 77.30
CA LEU A 891 -9.23 12.01 77.33
C LEU A 891 -8.30 10.84 77.64
N ARG A 892 -7.41 10.49 76.71
CA ARG A 892 -6.43 9.43 76.89
C ARG A 892 -5.03 9.94 76.55
N LEU A 893 -4.18 10.09 77.56
CA LEU A 893 -2.79 10.54 77.43
C LEU A 893 -1.82 9.51 78.04
N THR A 894 -2.19 8.23 77.97
CA THR A 894 -1.39 7.15 78.55
C THR A 894 -0.02 7.09 77.89
N ASN A 895 1.06 7.01 78.68
CA ASN A 895 2.46 7.04 78.22
C ASN A 895 2.88 8.35 77.52
N CYS A 896 2.19 9.47 77.75
CA CYS A 896 2.66 10.82 77.37
C CYS A 896 3.56 11.39 78.46
N THR A 897 4.78 10.88 78.57
CA THR A 897 5.68 11.12 79.72
C THR A 897 6.11 12.58 79.91
N LEU A 898 6.00 13.42 78.88
CA LEU A 898 6.38 14.84 78.91
C LEU A 898 5.19 15.80 79.13
N VAL A 899 3.97 15.27 79.22
CA VAL A 899 2.77 16.06 79.54
C VAL A 899 2.67 16.30 81.04
N THR A 900 2.46 17.55 81.44
CA THR A 900 2.45 18.00 82.84
C THR A 900 1.20 18.83 83.15
N GLY A 901 1.12 19.44 84.34
CA GLY A 901 0.09 20.44 84.64
C GLY A 901 -1.27 19.88 85.06
N ILE A 902 -2.19 20.80 85.33
CA ILE A 902 -3.47 20.52 86.00
C ILE A 902 -4.58 20.40 84.96
N LEU A 903 -5.38 19.34 85.04
CA LEU A 903 -6.58 19.18 84.23
C LEU A 903 -7.60 20.30 84.58
N PRO A 904 -8.00 21.16 83.63
CA PRO A 904 -8.89 22.27 83.91
C PRO A 904 -10.33 21.77 84.09
N ALA A 905 -11.13 22.49 84.87
CA ALA A 905 -12.56 22.17 85.08
C ALA A 905 -13.40 22.28 83.79
N THR A 906 -12.88 22.93 82.74
CA THR A 906 -13.50 22.96 81.41
C THR A 906 -13.54 21.60 80.73
N VAL A 907 -12.64 20.66 81.10
CA VAL A 907 -12.68 19.28 80.63
C VAL A 907 -13.67 18.51 81.50
N THR A 908 -14.80 18.11 80.91
CA THR A 908 -15.89 17.39 81.59
C THR A 908 -16.00 15.92 81.19
N ALA A 909 -14.98 15.42 80.48
CA ALA A 909 -14.86 14.04 80.03
C ALA A 909 -15.11 13.02 81.14
N THR A 910 -15.83 11.96 80.83
CA THR A 910 -16.14 10.86 81.75
C THR A 910 -15.22 9.67 81.60
N ASN A 911 -14.30 9.68 80.63
CA ASN A 911 -13.33 8.61 80.38
C ASN A 911 -11.91 9.20 80.30
N ILE A 912 -11.24 9.26 81.44
CA ILE A 912 -9.95 9.94 81.61
C ILE A 912 -8.86 8.94 81.99
N TYR A 913 -7.80 8.85 81.19
CA TYR A 913 -6.68 7.93 81.37
C TYR A 913 -5.35 8.69 81.26
N LEU A 914 -4.63 8.81 82.38
CA LEU A 914 -3.41 9.61 82.52
C LEU A 914 -2.20 8.79 83.00
N ASN A 915 -2.28 7.45 82.93
CA ASN A 915 -1.16 6.57 83.29
C ASN A 915 0.14 6.98 82.61
N SER A 916 1.25 6.94 83.35
CA SER A 916 2.60 7.25 82.85
C SER A 916 2.72 8.62 82.18
N THR A 917 1.97 9.62 82.66
CA THR A 917 2.17 11.03 82.30
C THR A 917 3.23 11.68 83.22
N GLY A 918 3.73 12.86 82.85
CA GLY A 918 4.70 13.63 83.63
C GLY A 918 4.08 14.45 84.78
N LEU A 919 2.83 14.17 85.16
CA LEU A 919 2.11 14.94 86.18
C LEU A 919 2.82 14.87 87.54
N SER A 920 3.02 16.04 88.14
CA SER A 920 3.44 16.11 89.54
C SER A 920 2.32 15.63 90.45
N LYS A 921 2.66 15.23 91.67
CA LYS A 921 1.68 14.84 92.70
C LYS A 921 0.62 15.93 92.92
N THR A 922 1.05 17.18 93.04
CA THR A 922 0.16 18.33 93.28
C THR A 922 -0.77 18.56 92.09
N ASP A 923 -0.27 18.41 90.87
CA ASP A 923 -1.09 18.57 89.66
C ASP A 923 -2.15 17.48 89.55
N LEU A 924 -1.78 16.23 89.84
CA LEU A 924 -2.70 15.08 89.86
C LEU A 924 -3.81 15.29 90.91
N GLU A 925 -3.45 15.69 92.12
CA GLU A 925 -4.39 15.96 93.20
C GLU A 925 -5.38 17.08 92.85
N GLN A 926 -4.90 18.18 92.28
CA GLN A 926 -5.77 19.28 91.86
C GLN A 926 -6.64 18.89 90.66
N SER A 927 -6.13 18.08 89.74
CA SER A 927 -6.90 17.54 88.60
C SER A 927 -8.09 16.71 89.07
N ILE A 928 -7.90 15.85 90.09
CA ILE A 928 -8.98 15.05 90.69
C ILE A 928 -10.05 15.94 91.32
N ILE A 929 -9.64 17.00 92.03
CA ILE A 929 -10.57 17.99 92.61
C ILE A 929 -11.38 18.67 91.51
N ASN A 930 -10.74 19.07 90.41
CA ASN A 930 -11.41 19.71 89.29
C ASN A 930 -12.44 18.76 88.62
N ILE A 931 -12.09 17.49 88.41
CA ILE A 931 -13.01 16.46 87.90
C ILE A 931 -14.23 16.30 88.83
N GLU A 932 -14.01 16.28 90.14
CA GLU A 932 -15.09 16.18 91.11
C GLU A 932 -16.02 17.40 91.07
N SER A 933 -15.46 18.59 90.91
CA SER A 933 -16.22 19.84 90.85
C SER A 933 -17.19 19.93 89.66
N ASN A 934 -16.92 19.16 88.58
CA ASN A 934 -17.77 19.11 87.40
C ASN A 934 -19.13 18.43 87.67
N GLY A 935 -19.26 17.65 88.74
CA GLY A 935 -20.53 17.05 89.16
C GLY A 935 -21.02 15.86 88.32
N SER A 936 -20.28 15.43 87.31
CA SER A 936 -20.64 14.28 86.46
C SER A 936 -20.72 12.96 87.25
N SER A 937 -21.60 12.05 86.80
CA SER A 937 -21.79 10.70 87.36
C SER A 937 -21.36 9.64 86.36
N ASN A 938 -21.01 8.44 86.83
CA ASN A 938 -20.63 7.28 86.01
C ASN A 938 -19.47 7.54 85.01
N GLY A 939 -18.25 7.68 85.52
CA GLY A 939 -17.04 7.83 84.71
C GLY A 939 -15.93 6.84 85.09
N THR A 940 -14.81 6.92 84.36
CA THR A 940 -13.56 6.22 84.63
C THR A 940 -12.45 7.25 84.72
N PHE A 941 -11.70 7.22 85.82
CA PHE A 941 -10.46 7.96 86.00
C PHE A 941 -9.33 6.98 86.34
N GLU A 942 -8.32 6.91 85.49
CA GLU A 942 -7.19 6.01 85.67
C GLU A 942 -5.86 6.79 85.65
N ALA A 943 -5.15 6.77 86.78
CA ALA A 943 -3.84 7.37 86.97
C ALA A 943 -3.07 6.54 88.02
N ASP A 944 -2.77 5.29 87.65
CA ASP A 944 -2.16 4.28 88.53
C ASP A 944 -0.73 3.96 88.10
N THR A 945 -0.58 3.31 86.94
CA THR A 945 0.75 2.91 86.47
C THR A 945 1.58 4.13 86.11
N GLY A 946 2.81 4.21 86.65
CA GLY A 946 3.74 5.31 86.35
C GLY A 946 3.37 6.66 86.97
N MET A 947 2.38 6.70 87.89
CA MET A 947 1.87 7.93 88.50
C MET A 947 2.27 8.08 89.99
N PRO A 948 2.33 9.31 90.53
CA PRO A 948 2.55 9.52 91.96
C PRO A 948 1.32 9.13 92.80
N THR A 949 1.54 8.65 94.02
CA THR A 949 0.47 8.47 95.03
C THR A 949 -0.05 9.81 95.53
N ILE A 950 -1.32 9.91 95.89
CA ILE A 950 -1.94 11.11 96.49
C ILE A 950 -1.92 11.09 98.04
N ASP A 951 -1.81 12.24 98.70
CA ASP A 951 -1.99 12.39 100.17
C ASP A 951 -2.77 13.65 100.60
N ASN A 952 -3.18 14.51 99.66
CA ASN A 952 -4.01 15.67 99.95
C ASN A 952 -5.43 15.26 100.41
N ALA A 953 -5.83 15.70 101.60
CA ALA A 953 -7.13 15.35 102.19
C ALA A 953 -8.34 15.77 101.33
N THR A 954 -8.26 16.90 100.63
CA THR A 954 -9.33 17.38 99.73
C THR A 954 -9.42 16.50 98.49
N ALA A 955 -8.29 16.11 97.90
CA ALA A 955 -8.27 15.20 96.76
C ALA A 955 -8.79 13.80 97.13
N ILE A 956 -8.43 13.27 98.31
CA ILE A 956 -8.96 11.99 98.82
C ILE A 956 -10.48 12.07 99.03
N ALA A 957 -10.99 13.17 99.59
CA ALA A 957 -12.44 13.39 99.72
C ALA A 957 -13.12 13.47 98.33
N ALA A 958 -12.46 14.09 97.35
CA ALA A 958 -12.94 14.16 95.97
C ALA A 958 -13.02 12.76 95.32
N VAL A 959 -12.02 11.89 95.52
CA VAL A 959 -12.07 10.47 95.08
C VAL A 959 -13.27 9.73 95.67
N ALA A 960 -13.50 9.88 96.99
CA ALA A 960 -14.64 9.24 97.66
C ALA A 960 -15.99 9.75 97.11
N SER A 961 -16.09 11.06 96.86
CA SER A 961 -17.27 11.68 96.22
C SER A 961 -17.51 11.12 94.81
N LEU A 962 -16.47 11.05 93.98
CA LEU A 962 -16.53 10.49 92.62
C LEU A 962 -16.99 9.02 92.64
N ARG A 963 -16.37 8.17 93.48
CA ARG A 963 -16.78 6.76 93.66
C ARG A 963 -18.24 6.66 94.12
N GLY A 964 -18.68 7.54 95.02
CA GLY A 964 -20.07 7.65 95.46
C GLY A 964 -21.04 8.01 94.32
N ARG A 965 -20.58 8.74 93.30
CA ARG A 965 -21.32 9.05 92.06
C ARG A 965 -21.13 8.00 90.95
N GLY A 966 -20.61 6.82 91.29
CA GLY A 966 -20.47 5.71 90.34
C GLY A 966 -19.22 5.76 89.46
N TRP A 967 -18.22 6.58 89.81
CA TRP A 967 -16.95 6.55 89.08
C TRP A 967 -16.08 5.35 89.45
N THR A 968 -15.46 4.75 88.45
CA THR A 968 -14.32 3.85 88.62
C THR A 968 -13.06 4.69 88.71
N VAL A 969 -12.45 4.77 89.90
CA VAL A 969 -11.23 5.56 90.15
C VAL A 969 -10.09 4.63 90.54
N THR A 970 -9.08 4.55 89.69
CA THR A 970 -7.89 3.70 89.86
C THR A 970 -6.65 4.58 89.96
N LEU A 971 -5.94 4.49 91.08
CA LEU A 971 -4.83 5.37 91.47
C LEU A 971 -3.64 4.59 92.01
N ALA A 972 -2.45 5.17 91.86
CA ALA A 972 -1.21 4.64 92.40
C ALA A 972 -1.34 4.45 93.92
N GLY A 973 -1.06 3.24 94.40
CA GLY A 973 -1.11 2.90 95.82
C GLY A 973 -2.49 2.52 96.38
N GLY A 974 -3.53 2.45 95.53
CA GLY A 974 -4.84 1.87 95.89
C GLY A 974 -5.72 2.71 96.83
N VAL A 975 -5.51 4.03 96.88
CA VAL A 975 -6.28 4.99 97.69
C VAL A 975 -7.73 5.11 97.23
#